data_AF-A0A6N9CB33-F1
#
_entry.id   AF-A0A6N9CB33-F1
#
_cell.length_a   1.000
_cell.length_b   1.000
_cell.length_c   1.000
_cell.angle_alpha   90.00
_cell.angle_beta   90.00
_cell.angle_gamma   90.00
#
_symmetry.space_group_name_H-M   'P 1'
#
loop_
_entity.id
_entity.type
_entity.pdbx_description
1 polymer ?
#
loop_
_entity_poly.entity_id
_entity_poly.type
_entity_poly.pdbx_seq_one_letter_code
_entity_poly.pdbx_strand_id
1 'polypeptide(L)'
;LVLRGAWLEAAGQHPNSLLRNNGDSTFTDVTFDAGLGKAHYPTQTASWGDYNNDGNLDLYIGNESTEAFNAPCQLFRNNGNGTFSDVAAHAGVQNYGFAKSVIWGDYNADRFLDLYVSNFKGANRLYHNNGDGTFTDVAEQLNIDLPMRSFPAWFWDFDNDGALDIYVAAYSAGISHLAAYALGIPTHSPPSATRAESTTIYHNCPDLREGGLAHLYRGDGQGGFKEVARQRNLLQPNAPMGSNFGDLDNDGYLDFYLGTGYPDYKNLMPSIMYRNRRGIDFVDVTYAGGFGHLQKGHAVVFADLDNDGDQDIFEQMGGAFPGDGYNNVLYENPGSGNHFLTIRLAGVSSNRSAIGARIHTDVVENGERRSIYKYVNSGGSFGANPLRQTIGLGKAEKIERLEIFWHTTGLTQTFYNVPLNEFIQITEGETQYTTVELKKLKLGAKIQIGDKESPVSQSDDNAHSAQVLRPASPGSEPSTFTEYYNRGLDLSKNENYLLAVESLRKAVQIDPNREETHRLLGRIYLLYLAKTKEAIESLQTAIHLDPENPTLHQMLGVAYFRRNQFPEAIQALHRAIELNPKVTPDYPYHPYYDLGMVYLKQGQFEEAIGCFEQAIELDPDQIRAYYSLGNTYIRQGSVQKGAELIRKYQNLKPYMNLVSQLEIALQQNPDNPERWQQLGRVHVQYGRFEKAITPLEQSIRLSPSNWEAYNILAVCHMRLNQLDKMQRVCETAVRLAPNEPKAHNDLGMSYFLQRRYSDAAQSFTTAIQFDPHNPEFHENLGETYKRLGESEKAVRAFRIARKLRAK
;
A
#
# COMPACT_ATOMS: atom_id res chain seq x y z
N LEU A 1 -2.41 -13.82 9.89
CA LEU A 1 -2.41 -12.40 9.47
C LEU A 1 -2.96 -12.34 8.05
N VAL A 2 -3.88 -11.42 7.76
CA VAL A 2 -4.45 -11.19 6.43
C VAL A 2 -4.18 -9.74 6.06
N LEU A 3 -3.38 -9.54 5.03
CA LEU A 3 -2.98 -8.22 4.55
C LEU A 3 -4.04 -7.66 3.61
N ARG A 4 -4.26 -6.34 3.62
CA ARG A 4 -5.32 -5.69 2.85
C ARG A 4 -4.89 -4.38 2.22
N GLY A 5 -5.60 -3.99 1.16
CA GLY A 5 -5.56 -2.63 0.62
C GLY A 5 -4.48 -2.38 -0.42
N ALA A 6 -3.57 -3.33 -0.66
CA ALA A 6 -2.58 -3.23 -1.74
C ALA A 6 -3.19 -2.81 -3.08
N TRP A 7 -2.44 -2.02 -3.84
CA TRP A 7 -2.79 -1.44 -5.15
C TRP A 7 -3.92 -0.41 -5.16
N LEU A 8 -4.54 -0.09 -4.02
CA LEU A 8 -5.66 0.84 -3.94
C LEU A 8 -5.25 2.27 -3.51
N GLU A 9 -3.94 2.54 -3.37
CA GLU A 9 -3.40 3.83 -2.92
C GLU A 9 -4.14 4.32 -1.66
N ALA A 10 -4.50 5.61 -1.55
CA ALA A 10 -5.21 6.13 -0.39
C ALA A 10 -6.55 5.41 -0.08
N ALA A 11 -7.17 4.75 -1.06
CA ALA A 11 -8.39 3.96 -0.86
C ALA A 11 -8.11 2.56 -0.26
N GLY A 12 -6.84 2.18 -0.14
CA GLY A 12 -6.39 0.92 0.46
C GLY A 12 -6.13 0.98 1.96
N GLN A 13 -6.57 2.03 2.65
CA GLN A 13 -6.51 2.12 4.11
C GLN A 13 -7.56 1.17 4.72
N HIS A 14 -7.31 -0.12 4.58
CA HIS A 14 -8.10 -1.17 5.19
C HIS A 14 -7.28 -1.78 6.33
N PRO A 15 -7.83 -1.96 7.54
CA PRO A 15 -7.12 -2.66 8.60
C PRO A 15 -6.79 -4.09 8.19
N ASN A 16 -5.54 -4.50 8.39
CA ASN A 16 -5.12 -5.89 8.30
C ASN A 16 -5.91 -6.73 9.33
N SER A 17 -5.97 -8.05 9.16
CA SER A 17 -6.64 -8.94 10.13
C SER A 17 -5.65 -9.90 10.79
N LEU A 18 -5.46 -9.80 12.10
CA LEU A 18 -4.77 -10.82 12.90
C LEU A 18 -5.79 -11.79 13.49
N LEU A 19 -5.89 -12.97 12.88
CA LEU A 19 -6.77 -14.04 13.30
C LEU A 19 -6.01 -15.02 14.21
N ARG A 20 -6.40 -15.10 15.48
CA ARG A 20 -5.88 -16.10 16.43
C ARG A 20 -6.64 -17.41 16.23
N ASN A 21 -5.92 -18.49 15.97
CA ASN A 21 -6.48 -19.84 16.00
C ASN A 21 -6.77 -20.24 17.45
N ASN A 22 -8.01 -20.61 17.76
CA ASN A 22 -8.42 -20.99 19.12
C ASN A 22 -8.17 -22.48 19.44
N GLY A 23 -7.74 -23.28 18.44
CA GLY A 23 -7.47 -24.71 18.61
C GLY A 23 -8.71 -25.61 18.52
N ASP A 24 -9.88 -25.04 18.26
CA ASP A 24 -11.19 -25.70 18.20
C ASP A 24 -11.86 -25.54 16.82
N SER A 25 -11.05 -25.33 15.77
CA SER A 25 -11.49 -25.00 14.41
C SER A 25 -12.15 -23.62 14.25
N THR A 26 -12.09 -22.75 15.28
CA THR A 26 -12.53 -21.36 15.20
C THR A 26 -11.36 -20.38 15.24
N PHE A 27 -11.63 -19.15 14.78
CA PHE A 27 -10.68 -18.05 14.83
C PHE A 27 -11.31 -16.84 15.53
N THR A 28 -10.52 -16.15 16.35
CA THR A 28 -10.88 -14.84 16.92
C THR A 28 -10.07 -13.77 16.22
N ASP A 29 -10.75 -12.74 15.70
CA ASP A 29 -10.08 -11.53 15.23
C ASP A 29 -9.61 -10.73 16.45
N VAL A 30 -8.29 -10.63 16.61
CA VAL A 30 -7.65 -9.91 17.72
C VAL A 30 -6.92 -8.65 17.23
N THR A 31 -7.20 -8.19 16.02
CA THR A 31 -6.43 -7.12 15.35
C THR A 31 -6.30 -5.84 16.17
N PHE A 32 -7.42 -5.34 16.68
CA PHE A 32 -7.46 -4.08 17.43
C PHE A 32 -6.95 -4.25 18.86
N ASP A 33 -7.30 -5.36 19.51
CA ASP A 33 -6.84 -5.72 20.85
C ASP A 33 -5.31 -5.90 20.88
N ALA A 34 -4.76 -6.49 19.83
CA ALA A 34 -3.32 -6.66 19.64
C ALA A 34 -2.61 -5.35 19.26
N GLY A 35 -3.34 -4.28 18.94
CA GLY A 35 -2.77 -2.98 18.57
C GLY A 35 -2.38 -2.81 17.09
N LEU A 36 -2.66 -3.81 16.24
CA LEU A 36 -2.30 -3.79 14.81
C LEU A 36 -3.30 -3.06 13.90
N GLY A 37 -4.51 -2.79 14.40
CA GLY A 37 -5.59 -2.21 13.58
C GLY A 37 -5.67 -0.67 13.57
N LYS A 38 -4.97 0.01 14.49
CA LYS A 38 -5.16 1.46 14.74
C LYS A 38 -4.65 2.34 13.60
N ALA A 39 -3.45 2.06 13.12
CA ALA A 39 -2.87 2.70 11.94
C ALA A 39 -2.76 1.63 10.86
N HIS A 40 -3.42 1.84 9.73
CA HIS A 40 -3.47 0.86 8.67
C HIS A 40 -3.32 1.55 7.32
N TYR A 41 -2.57 0.88 6.45
CA TYR A 41 -2.17 1.40 5.16
C TYR A 41 -2.38 0.32 4.09
N PRO A 42 -2.35 0.69 2.80
CA PRO A 42 -2.28 -0.28 1.71
C PRO A 42 -1.11 -1.22 1.93
N THR A 43 -1.42 -2.48 2.22
CA THR A 43 -0.45 -3.48 2.66
C THR A 43 -0.49 -4.68 1.74
N GLN A 44 0.69 -5.16 1.33
CA GLN A 44 0.83 -6.35 0.49
C GLN A 44 1.71 -7.44 1.07
N THR A 45 2.69 -7.08 1.89
CA THR A 45 3.70 -8.00 2.38
C THR A 45 3.95 -7.77 3.87
N ALA A 46 4.27 -8.85 4.57
CA ALA A 46 4.67 -8.81 5.98
C ALA A 46 5.45 -10.08 6.31
N SER A 47 6.37 -9.99 7.26
CA SER A 47 7.18 -11.13 7.69
C SER A 47 7.40 -11.11 9.20
N TRP A 48 7.38 -12.29 9.81
CA TRP A 48 7.61 -12.49 11.24
C TRP A 48 9.09 -12.78 11.49
N GLY A 49 9.65 -12.15 12.52
CA GLY A 49 11.03 -12.36 12.97
C GLY A 49 11.21 -11.90 14.41
N ASP A 50 12.14 -12.51 15.14
CA ASP A 50 12.53 -12.10 16.50
C ASP A 50 13.77 -11.21 16.38
N TYR A 51 13.56 -9.90 16.16
CA TYR A 51 14.64 -8.99 15.76
C TYR A 51 15.51 -8.54 16.93
N ASN A 52 14.95 -8.59 18.15
CA ASN A 52 15.63 -8.19 19.38
C ASN A 52 16.12 -9.39 20.21
N ASN A 53 15.98 -10.61 19.69
CA ASN A 53 16.40 -11.86 20.34
C ASN A 53 15.77 -12.05 21.73
N ASP A 54 14.49 -11.69 21.89
CA ASP A 54 13.75 -11.86 23.14
C ASP A 54 12.88 -13.12 23.19
N GLY A 55 12.85 -13.90 22.09
CA GLY A 55 12.09 -15.14 21.96
C GLY A 55 10.64 -14.93 21.51
N ASN A 56 10.16 -13.69 21.41
CA ASN A 56 8.86 -13.38 20.86
C ASN A 56 8.98 -13.00 19.39
N LEU A 57 8.02 -13.44 18.57
CA LEU A 57 7.98 -13.03 17.17
C LEU A 57 7.41 -11.61 17.05
N ASP A 58 8.19 -10.74 16.44
CA ASP A 58 7.82 -9.41 15.98
C ASP A 58 7.34 -9.46 14.52
N LEU A 59 6.73 -8.36 14.07
CA LEU A 59 6.13 -8.28 12.75
C LEU A 59 6.57 -7.02 12.03
N TYR A 60 7.21 -7.17 10.87
CA TYR A 60 7.39 -6.05 9.95
C TYR A 60 6.34 -6.09 8.85
N ILE A 61 5.69 -4.96 8.61
CA ILE A 61 4.66 -4.78 7.58
C ILE A 61 5.18 -3.84 6.51
N GLY A 62 5.21 -4.34 5.26
CA GLY A 62 5.55 -3.57 4.08
C GLY A 62 4.31 -2.88 3.49
N ASN A 63 4.29 -1.56 3.60
CA ASN A 63 3.22 -0.69 3.13
C ASN A 63 3.57 0.00 1.80
N GLU A 64 2.55 0.40 1.06
CA GLU A 64 2.70 0.94 -0.28
C GLU A 64 2.62 2.47 -0.30
N SER A 65 3.76 3.12 -0.09
CA SER A 65 3.86 4.57 -0.26
C SER A 65 3.90 4.94 -1.75
N THR A 66 3.17 6.00 -2.11
CA THR A 66 3.14 6.58 -3.45
C THR A 66 3.38 8.09 -3.36
N GLU A 67 3.60 8.75 -4.50
CA GLU A 67 3.70 10.23 -4.53
C GLU A 67 2.44 10.93 -3.99
N ALA A 68 1.27 10.28 -4.07
CA ALA A 68 -0.01 10.84 -3.66
C ALA A 68 -0.38 10.53 -2.20
N PHE A 69 0.17 9.45 -1.64
CA PHE A 69 -0.20 8.93 -0.34
C PHE A 69 1.00 8.33 0.38
N ASN A 70 1.28 8.87 1.57
CA ASN A 70 2.36 8.40 2.41
C ASN A 70 1.86 7.27 3.33
N ALA A 71 2.50 6.11 3.21
CA ALA A 71 2.19 4.88 3.93
C ALA A 71 3.50 4.27 4.45
N PRO A 72 4.06 4.77 5.57
CA PRO A 72 5.32 4.23 6.10
C PRO A 72 5.17 2.76 6.44
N CYS A 73 6.17 1.95 6.13
CA CYS A 73 6.28 0.59 6.65
C CYS A 73 6.39 0.60 8.19
N GLN A 74 5.93 -0.47 8.82
CA GLN A 74 5.76 -0.54 10.28
C GLN A 74 6.50 -1.74 10.85
N LEU A 75 7.12 -1.57 12.02
CA LEU A 75 7.79 -2.62 12.78
C LEU A 75 7.06 -2.74 14.11
N PHE A 76 6.29 -3.82 14.26
CA PHE A 76 5.51 -4.10 15.44
C PHE A 76 6.29 -5.03 16.36
N ARG A 77 6.84 -4.46 17.44
CA ARG A 77 7.46 -5.23 18.50
C ARG A 77 6.40 -5.91 19.36
N ASN A 78 6.56 -7.20 19.62
CA ASN A 78 5.70 -7.98 20.48
C ASN A 78 6.00 -7.65 21.96
N ASN A 79 4.98 -7.29 22.73
CA ASN A 79 5.15 -6.93 24.14
C ASN A 79 5.07 -8.14 25.10
N GLY A 80 4.99 -9.37 24.57
CA GLY A 80 4.91 -10.61 25.37
C GLY A 80 3.56 -10.87 26.05
N ASN A 81 2.57 -10.00 25.85
CA ASN A 81 1.24 -10.08 26.46
C ASN A 81 0.10 -10.15 25.43
N GLY A 82 0.43 -10.49 24.18
CA GLY A 82 -0.52 -10.53 23.07
C GLY A 82 -0.80 -9.18 22.40
N THR A 83 -0.09 -8.12 22.81
CA THR A 83 -0.14 -6.79 22.16
C THR A 83 1.17 -6.45 21.46
N PHE A 84 1.09 -5.52 20.52
CA PHE A 84 2.22 -5.03 19.74
C PHE A 84 2.36 -3.50 19.85
N SER A 85 3.57 -3.01 19.61
CA SER A 85 3.87 -1.58 19.53
C SER A 85 4.64 -1.27 18.26
N ASP A 86 4.16 -0.30 17.48
CA ASP A 86 4.88 0.19 16.30
C ASP A 86 6.10 1.00 16.74
N VAL A 87 7.28 0.46 16.48
CA VAL A 87 8.58 1.03 16.83
C VAL A 87 9.38 1.43 15.60
N ALA A 88 8.80 1.41 14.39
CA ALA A 88 9.55 1.64 13.15
C ALA A 88 10.36 2.94 13.13
N ALA A 89 9.75 4.03 13.62
CA ALA A 89 10.40 5.34 13.69
C ALA A 89 11.60 5.35 14.65
N HIS A 90 11.45 4.72 15.82
CA HIS A 90 12.51 4.62 16.81
C HIS A 90 13.64 3.69 16.37
N ALA A 91 13.28 2.57 15.74
CA ALA A 91 14.22 1.57 15.25
C ALA A 91 14.94 2.01 13.97
N GLY A 92 14.51 3.09 13.29
CA GLY A 92 15.16 3.59 12.08
C GLY A 92 14.78 2.85 10.78
N VAL A 93 13.65 2.14 10.77
CA VAL A 93 13.22 1.27 9.66
C VAL A 93 11.95 1.76 8.95
N GLN A 94 11.65 3.06 9.04
CA GLN A 94 10.53 3.66 8.28
C GLN A 94 10.87 3.70 6.80
N ASN A 95 10.39 2.69 6.06
CA ASN A 95 10.46 2.68 4.61
C ASN A 95 9.24 3.41 4.02
N TYR A 96 9.51 4.45 3.24
CA TYR A 96 8.53 5.24 2.48
C TYR A 96 8.49 4.83 0.99
N GLY A 97 8.99 3.65 0.67
CA GLY A 97 8.90 3.07 -0.66
C GLY A 97 7.57 2.34 -0.90
N PHE A 98 7.34 1.95 -2.16
CA PHE A 98 6.22 1.11 -2.53
C PHE A 98 6.60 -0.36 -2.25
N ALA A 99 6.56 -0.76 -0.98
CA ALA A 99 7.13 -2.04 -0.54
C ALA A 99 6.43 -3.25 -1.18
N LYS A 100 7.21 -4.19 -1.72
CA LYS A 100 6.70 -5.42 -2.37
C LYS A 100 7.19 -6.70 -1.75
N SER A 101 8.30 -6.69 -1.02
CA SER A 101 8.74 -7.83 -0.21
C SER A 101 9.38 -7.36 1.08
N VAL A 102 9.19 -8.15 2.13
CA VAL A 102 9.82 -8.01 3.45
C VAL A 102 10.35 -9.38 3.82
N ILE A 103 11.64 -9.47 4.12
CA ILE A 103 12.30 -10.72 4.53
C ILE A 103 13.32 -10.45 5.64
N TRP A 104 13.46 -11.42 6.54
CA TRP A 104 14.42 -11.42 7.63
C TRP A 104 15.56 -12.40 7.36
N GLY A 105 16.79 -12.03 7.73
CA GLY A 105 17.96 -12.90 7.63
C GLY A 105 19.16 -12.35 8.40
N ASP A 106 19.96 -13.24 8.99
CA ASP A 106 21.21 -12.92 9.73
C ASP A 106 22.38 -13.04 8.73
N TYR A 107 22.61 -12.01 7.91
CA TYR A 107 23.51 -12.10 6.74
C TYR A 107 25.00 -12.00 7.09
N ASN A 108 25.31 -11.46 8.27
CA ASN A 108 26.66 -11.29 8.80
C ASN A 108 26.97 -12.27 9.95
N ALA A 109 26.05 -13.20 10.24
CA ALA A 109 26.16 -14.23 11.27
C ALA A 109 26.34 -13.71 12.71
N ASP A 110 25.87 -12.50 13.01
CA ASP A 110 25.98 -11.87 14.33
C ASP A 110 24.85 -12.24 15.31
N ARG A 111 23.89 -13.05 14.85
CA ARG A 111 22.69 -13.55 15.54
C ARG A 111 21.50 -12.60 15.56
N PHE A 112 21.64 -11.36 15.12
CA PHE A 112 20.53 -10.42 15.04
C PHE A 112 19.95 -10.48 13.63
N LEU A 113 18.62 -10.62 13.54
CA LEU A 113 17.98 -10.65 12.24
C LEU A 113 18.02 -9.25 11.61
N ASP A 114 18.58 -9.18 10.41
CA ASP A 114 18.54 -8.02 9.53
C ASP A 114 17.30 -8.07 8.62
N LEU A 115 16.91 -6.91 8.10
CA LEU A 115 15.66 -6.76 7.36
C LEU A 115 15.92 -6.24 5.95
N TYR A 116 15.52 -7.00 4.94
CA TYR A 116 15.55 -6.56 3.55
C TYR A 116 14.12 -6.21 3.08
N VAL A 117 13.98 -5.04 2.46
CA VAL A 117 12.71 -4.54 1.92
C VAL A 117 12.88 -4.20 0.45
N SER A 118 12.10 -4.86 -0.41
CA SER A 118 12.07 -4.57 -1.85
C SER A 118 11.04 -3.47 -2.15
N ASN A 119 11.36 -2.54 -3.05
CA ASN A 119 10.53 -1.39 -3.39
C ASN A 119 10.22 -1.32 -4.89
N PHE A 120 8.94 -1.23 -5.23
CA PHE A 120 8.52 -1.03 -6.60
C PHE A 120 8.71 0.44 -7.03
N LYS A 121 9.46 0.69 -8.10
CA LYS A 121 9.83 2.03 -8.60
C LYS A 121 10.65 2.84 -7.59
N GLY A 122 11.45 2.18 -6.75
CA GLY A 122 12.34 2.80 -5.78
C GLY A 122 13.54 1.90 -5.44
N ALA A 123 14.53 2.47 -4.76
CA ALA A 123 15.67 1.73 -4.26
C ALA A 123 15.25 0.76 -3.14
N ASN A 124 15.81 -0.44 -3.13
CA ASN A 124 15.62 -1.41 -2.06
C ASN A 124 16.36 -1.01 -0.79
N ARG A 125 16.01 -1.64 0.33
CA ARG A 125 16.58 -1.35 1.66
C ARG A 125 17.13 -2.63 2.28
N LEU A 126 18.31 -2.54 2.88
CA LEU A 126 18.84 -3.56 3.78
C LEU A 126 19.14 -2.85 5.09
N TYR A 127 18.26 -3.06 6.05
CA TYR A 127 18.42 -2.55 7.40
C TYR A 127 19.25 -3.55 8.19
N HIS A 128 20.52 -3.21 8.39
CA HIS A 128 21.41 -3.95 9.28
C HIS A 128 21.03 -3.69 10.74
N ASN A 129 20.85 -4.74 11.53
CA ASN A 129 20.47 -4.66 12.92
C ASN A 129 21.69 -4.36 13.80
N ASN A 130 21.68 -3.24 14.51
CA ASN A 130 22.81 -2.81 15.32
C ASN A 130 22.92 -3.57 16.67
N GLY A 131 21.97 -4.47 16.96
CA GLY A 131 21.92 -5.26 18.21
C GLY A 131 21.38 -4.49 19.43
N ASP A 132 21.04 -3.22 19.28
CA ASP A 132 20.49 -2.34 20.34
C ASP A 132 19.00 -2.01 20.14
N GLY A 133 18.35 -2.67 19.18
CA GLY A 133 16.97 -2.43 18.77
C GLY A 133 16.81 -1.35 17.70
N THR A 134 17.91 -0.80 17.20
CA THR A 134 17.94 0.10 16.04
C THR A 134 18.60 -0.54 14.83
N PHE A 135 18.39 0.06 13.66
CA PHE A 135 18.93 -0.42 12.40
C PHE A 135 19.60 0.69 11.59
N THR A 136 20.52 0.28 10.71
CA THR A 136 21.20 1.14 9.74
C THR A 136 20.90 0.65 8.32
N ASP A 137 20.39 1.52 7.44
CA ASP A 137 20.24 1.15 6.03
C ASP A 137 21.59 1.17 5.31
N VAL A 138 22.03 -0.02 4.86
CA VAL A 138 23.32 -0.26 4.22
C VAL A 138 23.20 -0.69 2.76
N ALA A 139 22.00 -0.69 2.17
CA ALA A 139 21.79 -1.23 0.82
C ALA A 139 22.62 -0.51 -0.26
N GLU A 140 22.63 0.83 -0.26
CA GLU A 140 23.41 1.63 -1.22
C GLU A 140 24.92 1.40 -1.02
N GLN A 141 25.39 1.37 0.22
CA GLN A 141 26.80 1.13 0.53
C GLN A 141 27.29 -0.23 0.02
N LEU A 142 26.43 -1.25 0.11
CA LEU A 142 26.72 -2.61 -0.34
C LEU A 142 26.37 -2.85 -1.82
N ASN A 143 25.80 -1.86 -2.52
CA ASN A 143 25.32 -1.97 -3.90
C ASN A 143 24.29 -3.09 -4.10
N ILE A 144 23.35 -3.22 -3.17
CA ILE A 144 22.26 -4.20 -3.20
C ILE A 144 20.87 -3.54 -3.23
N ASP A 145 20.83 -2.26 -3.57
CA ASP A 145 19.62 -1.43 -3.64
C ASP A 145 18.83 -1.60 -4.95
N LEU A 146 19.27 -2.51 -5.83
CA LEU A 146 18.67 -2.82 -7.13
C LEU A 146 17.97 -4.20 -7.14
N PRO A 147 17.01 -4.42 -8.06
CA PRO A 147 16.56 -3.52 -9.12
C PRO A 147 15.53 -2.48 -8.63
N MET A 148 15.43 -1.34 -9.32
CA MET A 148 14.50 -0.25 -8.98
C MET A 148 13.01 -0.61 -9.12
N ARG A 149 12.69 -1.70 -9.83
CA ARG A 149 11.33 -2.23 -9.92
C ARG A 149 11.38 -3.66 -9.43
N SER A 150 11.66 -3.85 -8.16
CA SER A 150 11.69 -5.17 -7.54
C SER A 150 10.29 -5.64 -7.14
N PHE A 151 10.13 -6.95 -6.97
CA PHE A 151 8.92 -7.53 -6.40
C PHE A 151 9.26 -8.58 -5.33
N PRO A 152 9.16 -9.90 -5.52
CA PRO A 152 9.53 -10.81 -4.44
C PRO A 152 11.06 -10.83 -4.26
N ALA A 153 11.50 -11.08 -3.02
CA ALA A 153 12.90 -11.30 -2.66
C ALA A 153 12.99 -12.38 -1.58
N TRP A 154 14.13 -13.06 -1.44
CA TRP A 154 14.39 -13.99 -0.35
C TRP A 154 15.86 -14.08 0.07
N PHE A 155 16.04 -14.43 1.34
CA PHE A 155 17.28 -14.95 1.90
C PHE A 155 17.29 -16.47 1.76
N TRP A 156 18.44 -17.01 1.36
CA TRP A 156 18.69 -18.44 1.18
C TRP A 156 20.20 -18.69 1.10
N ASP A 157 20.63 -19.94 1.11
CA ASP A 157 22.01 -20.31 0.80
C ASP A 157 21.96 -21.18 -0.47
N PHE A 158 22.25 -20.59 -1.63
CA PHE A 158 22.06 -21.30 -2.90
C PHE A 158 23.27 -22.17 -3.27
N ASP A 159 24.46 -21.89 -2.73
CA ASP A 159 25.68 -22.64 -3.03
C ASP A 159 26.24 -23.48 -1.88
N ASN A 160 25.48 -23.58 -0.78
CA ASN A 160 25.81 -24.35 0.42
C ASN A 160 27.15 -23.95 1.03
N ASP A 161 27.46 -22.65 1.07
CA ASP A 161 28.67 -22.13 1.71
C ASP A 161 28.45 -21.69 3.17
N GLY A 162 27.21 -21.76 3.66
CA GLY A 162 26.81 -21.38 5.01
C GLY A 162 26.56 -19.88 5.18
N ALA A 163 26.72 -19.06 4.14
CA ALA A 163 26.36 -17.66 4.14
C ALA A 163 24.97 -17.45 3.51
N LEU A 164 24.23 -16.45 4.01
CA LEU A 164 22.97 -16.07 3.38
C LEU A 164 23.21 -15.19 2.16
N ASP A 165 22.63 -15.60 1.05
CA ASP A 165 22.51 -14.87 -0.21
C ASP A 165 21.14 -14.20 -0.31
N ILE A 166 21.01 -13.24 -1.23
CA ILE A 166 19.74 -12.56 -1.53
C ILE A 166 19.42 -12.69 -3.01
N TYR A 167 18.27 -13.26 -3.33
CA TYR A 167 17.67 -13.09 -4.66
C TYR A 167 16.64 -11.97 -4.63
N VAL A 168 16.66 -11.10 -5.64
CA VAL A 168 15.70 -10.02 -5.81
C VAL A 168 15.16 -10.05 -7.23
N ALA A 169 13.89 -10.42 -7.37
CA ALA A 169 13.28 -10.49 -8.68
C ALA A 169 12.95 -9.09 -9.22
N ALA A 170 13.13 -8.92 -10.53
CA ALA A 170 12.70 -7.73 -11.24
C ALA A 170 11.26 -7.84 -11.74
N TYR A 171 10.62 -6.68 -11.84
CA TYR A 171 9.24 -6.50 -12.26
C TYR A 171 9.15 -5.44 -13.36
N SER A 172 9.93 -5.66 -14.41
CA SER A 172 10.17 -4.69 -15.48
C SER A 172 9.88 -5.25 -16.88
N ALA A 173 9.82 -6.58 -17.03
CA ALA A 173 9.71 -7.24 -18.32
C ALA A 173 8.27 -7.43 -18.80
N GLY A 174 8.11 -7.55 -20.12
CA GLY A 174 6.87 -7.98 -20.75
C GLY A 174 7.15 -8.80 -22.02
N ILE A 175 6.10 -9.22 -22.73
CA ILE A 175 6.22 -10.12 -23.89
C ILE A 175 7.25 -9.68 -24.95
N SER A 176 7.39 -8.37 -25.20
CA SER A 176 8.40 -7.85 -26.14
C SER A 176 9.84 -8.12 -25.70
N HIS A 177 10.09 -8.15 -24.39
CA HIS A 177 11.41 -8.41 -23.80
C HIS A 177 11.76 -9.88 -23.89
N LEU A 178 10.79 -10.75 -23.59
CA LEU A 178 10.95 -12.19 -23.79
C LEU A 178 11.25 -12.52 -25.26
N ALA A 179 10.51 -11.91 -26.20
CA ALA A 179 10.74 -12.10 -27.62
C ALA A 179 12.12 -11.60 -28.06
N ALA A 180 12.54 -10.41 -27.59
CA ALA A 180 13.86 -9.87 -27.89
C ALA A 180 14.98 -10.75 -27.32
N TYR A 181 14.86 -11.21 -26.07
CA TYR A 181 15.79 -12.14 -25.44
C TYR A 181 15.91 -13.45 -26.24
N ALA A 182 14.78 -14.05 -26.62
CA ALA A 182 14.75 -15.27 -27.43
C ALA A 182 15.38 -15.09 -28.82
N LEU A 183 15.32 -13.89 -29.39
CA LEU A 183 15.91 -13.56 -30.69
C LEU A 183 17.36 -13.04 -30.59
N GLY A 184 17.94 -12.95 -29.39
CA GLY A 184 19.26 -12.35 -29.18
C GLY A 184 19.33 -10.86 -29.50
N ILE A 185 18.19 -10.17 -29.50
CA ILE A 185 18.07 -8.75 -29.78
C ILE A 185 18.28 -7.97 -28.47
N PRO A 186 19.21 -7.01 -28.41
CA PRO A 186 19.38 -6.15 -27.24
C PRO A 186 18.09 -5.37 -26.92
N THR A 187 17.61 -5.47 -25.67
CA THR A 187 16.48 -4.69 -25.17
C THR A 187 16.96 -3.36 -24.60
N HIS A 188 16.52 -2.24 -25.16
CA HIS A 188 16.99 -0.91 -24.75
C HIS A 188 16.01 -0.12 -23.86
N SER A 189 14.82 -0.64 -23.51
CA SER A 189 13.86 0.07 -22.63
C SER A 189 12.76 -0.85 -22.09
N PRO A 190 12.36 -0.75 -20.79
CA PRO A 190 11.18 -1.45 -20.27
C PRO A 190 9.89 -0.94 -20.95
N PRO A 191 8.85 -1.79 -21.13
CA PRO A 191 7.68 -1.46 -21.95
C PRO A 191 6.70 -0.50 -21.24
N SER A 192 6.94 -0.18 -19.97
CA SER A 192 6.07 0.68 -19.16
C SER A 192 6.61 2.10 -18.94
N ALA A 193 7.86 2.40 -19.30
CA ALA A 193 8.36 3.77 -19.24
C ALA A 193 7.87 4.52 -20.47
N THR A 194 6.77 5.26 -20.36
CA THR A 194 6.59 6.41 -21.25
C THR A 194 7.81 7.31 -21.07
N ARG A 195 8.23 8.04 -22.11
CA ARG A 195 9.40 8.94 -22.07
C ARG A 195 9.33 10.00 -20.94
N ALA A 196 8.18 10.15 -20.28
CA ALA A 196 7.93 10.99 -19.12
C ALA A 196 8.28 10.34 -17.75
N GLU A 197 8.46 9.02 -17.67
CA GLU A 197 8.83 8.31 -16.42
C GLU A 197 10.35 8.23 -16.20
N SER A 198 11.16 8.67 -17.18
CA SER A 198 12.63 8.58 -17.18
C SER A 198 13.33 9.75 -16.44
N THR A 199 12.59 10.65 -15.80
CA THR A 199 13.16 11.89 -15.22
C THR A 199 13.14 11.97 -13.70
N THR A 200 12.98 10.86 -12.97
CA THR A 200 13.15 10.87 -11.51
C THR A 200 14.63 10.96 -11.14
N ILE A 201 14.90 11.91 -10.23
CA ILE A 201 16.20 12.53 -9.94
C ILE A 201 16.99 11.68 -8.92
N TYR A 202 17.19 10.39 -9.21
CA TYR A 202 18.10 9.57 -8.40
C TYR A 202 19.43 9.46 -9.15
N HIS A 203 20.42 10.19 -8.64
CA HIS A 203 21.79 10.17 -9.16
C HIS A 203 22.40 8.79 -8.91
N ASN A 204 23.16 8.28 -9.88
CA ASN A 204 23.73 6.92 -9.97
C ASN A 204 22.78 5.82 -10.50
N CYS A 205 22.22 6.02 -11.70
CA CYS A 205 21.62 4.94 -12.47
C CYS A 205 22.72 4.18 -13.23
N PRO A 206 23.02 2.90 -12.94
CA PRO A 206 23.81 2.08 -13.84
C PRO A 206 23.04 1.88 -15.14
N ASP A 207 23.76 1.60 -16.22
CA ASP A 207 23.23 1.29 -17.54
C ASP A 207 21.98 0.37 -17.45
N LEU A 208 20.82 0.88 -17.88
CA LEU A 208 19.48 0.27 -17.81
C LEU A 208 19.35 -1.07 -18.60
N ARG A 209 20.47 -1.61 -19.07
CA ARG A 209 20.61 -2.92 -19.70
C ARG A 209 20.64 -4.08 -18.70
N GLU A 210 21.10 -3.86 -17.46
CA GLU A 210 21.17 -4.89 -16.40
C GLU A 210 20.45 -4.52 -15.11
N GLY A 211 20.50 -3.26 -14.66
CA GLY A 211 19.88 -2.83 -13.39
C GLY A 211 18.34 -2.90 -13.32
N GLY A 212 17.71 -3.33 -14.42
CA GLY A 212 16.28 -3.62 -14.49
C GLY A 212 15.93 -5.11 -14.49
N LEU A 213 16.92 -6.02 -14.43
CA LEU A 213 16.73 -7.47 -14.38
C LEU A 213 16.83 -7.99 -12.94
N ALA A 214 16.57 -9.28 -12.73
CA ALA A 214 16.71 -9.89 -11.41
C ALA A 214 18.18 -9.86 -10.96
N HIS A 215 18.40 -9.74 -9.66
CA HIS A 215 19.71 -9.76 -9.03
C HIS A 215 19.84 -10.96 -8.11
N LEU A 216 21.05 -11.51 -8.02
CA LEU A 216 21.44 -12.51 -7.04
C LEU A 216 22.71 -12.04 -6.37
N TYR A 217 22.60 -11.66 -5.10
CA TYR A 217 23.71 -11.17 -4.28
C TYR A 217 24.21 -12.32 -3.43
N ARG A 218 25.40 -12.84 -3.75
CA ARG A 218 26.07 -13.88 -2.98
C ARG A 218 26.68 -13.27 -1.71
N GLY A 219 26.33 -13.79 -0.55
CA GLY A 219 26.88 -13.36 0.74
C GLY A 219 28.32 -13.85 0.95
N ASP A 220 29.04 -13.18 1.85
CA ASP A 220 30.32 -13.68 2.39
C ASP A 220 30.21 -14.13 3.86
N GLY A 221 29.02 -13.99 4.47
CA GLY A 221 28.75 -14.32 5.86
C GLY A 221 29.44 -13.39 6.87
N GLN A 222 30.03 -12.28 6.42
CA GLN A 222 30.76 -11.29 7.22
C GLN A 222 30.24 -9.87 7.00
N GLY A 223 29.09 -9.72 6.34
CA GLY A 223 28.45 -8.45 6.07
C GLY A 223 28.66 -7.90 4.65
N GLY A 224 29.30 -8.66 3.76
CA GLY A 224 29.51 -8.30 2.36
C GLY A 224 28.66 -9.10 1.40
N PHE A 225 28.43 -8.52 0.22
CA PHE A 225 27.73 -9.16 -0.89
C PHE A 225 28.47 -8.97 -2.21
N LYS A 226 28.25 -9.92 -3.12
CA LYS A 226 28.71 -9.85 -4.51
C LYS A 226 27.56 -10.19 -5.46
N GLU A 227 27.27 -9.30 -6.40
CA GLU A 227 26.31 -9.58 -7.48
C GLU A 227 26.86 -10.71 -8.38
N VAL A 228 26.06 -11.75 -8.58
CA VAL A 228 26.42 -12.94 -9.36
C VAL A 228 25.34 -13.41 -10.36
N ALA A 229 24.22 -12.70 -10.57
CA ALA A 229 23.11 -13.19 -11.40
C ALA A 229 23.55 -13.55 -12.82
N ARG A 230 24.45 -12.75 -13.41
CA ARG A 230 25.02 -13.01 -14.74
C ARG A 230 25.81 -14.32 -14.79
N GLN A 231 26.67 -14.53 -13.80
CA GLN A 231 27.50 -15.74 -13.69
C GLN A 231 26.65 -16.98 -13.38
N ARG A 232 25.50 -16.80 -12.74
CA ARG A 232 24.56 -17.88 -12.39
C ARG A 232 23.43 -18.09 -13.41
N ASN A 233 23.49 -17.45 -14.58
CA ASN A 233 22.52 -17.58 -15.68
C ASN A 233 21.09 -17.11 -15.34
N LEU A 234 20.96 -16.00 -14.60
CA LEU A 234 19.68 -15.45 -14.12
C LEU A 234 19.25 -14.13 -14.78
N LEU A 235 19.79 -13.81 -15.96
CA LEU A 235 19.49 -12.57 -16.68
C LEU A 235 18.30 -12.66 -17.64
N GLN A 236 17.57 -13.78 -17.65
CA GLN A 236 16.37 -13.90 -18.47
C GLN A 236 15.30 -12.91 -17.98
N PRO A 237 14.78 -12.02 -18.85
CA PRO A 237 13.73 -11.09 -18.47
C PRO A 237 12.48 -11.84 -17.96
N ASN A 238 12.03 -11.53 -16.76
CA ASN A 238 10.83 -12.08 -16.16
C ASN A 238 10.09 -11.00 -15.34
N ALA A 239 8.86 -11.29 -14.92
CA ALA A 239 8.05 -10.39 -14.07
C ALA A 239 7.24 -11.20 -13.05
N PRO A 240 7.91 -11.92 -12.13
CA PRO A 240 7.26 -12.71 -11.10
C PRO A 240 6.51 -11.81 -10.14
N MET A 241 5.29 -12.22 -9.79
CA MET A 241 4.64 -11.73 -8.58
C MET A 241 4.78 -12.77 -7.47
N GLY A 242 4.52 -14.04 -7.80
CA GLY A 242 4.71 -15.17 -6.90
C GLY A 242 6.03 -15.87 -7.13
N SER A 243 6.65 -16.34 -6.05
CA SER A 243 7.89 -17.10 -6.17
C SER A 243 8.34 -17.65 -4.83
N ASN A 244 9.03 -18.78 -4.86
CA ASN A 244 9.59 -19.42 -3.68
C ASN A 244 10.66 -20.42 -4.12
N PHE A 245 11.37 -21.01 -3.15
CA PHE A 245 12.46 -21.95 -3.38
C PHE A 245 12.28 -23.23 -2.56
N GLY A 246 12.92 -24.31 -2.99
CA GLY A 246 12.86 -25.65 -2.38
C GLY A 246 13.89 -26.57 -3.02
N ASP A 247 13.98 -27.81 -2.56
CA ASP A 247 14.91 -28.82 -3.08
C ASP A 247 14.09 -29.82 -3.91
N LEU A 248 13.93 -29.53 -5.21
CA LEU A 248 12.97 -30.25 -6.07
C LEU A 248 13.36 -31.71 -6.24
N ASP A 249 14.65 -31.99 -6.40
CA ASP A 249 15.14 -33.34 -6.66
C ASP A 249 15.89 -33.96 -5.47
N ASN A 250 15.75 -33.37 -4.28
CA ASN A 250 16.40 -33.82 -3.06
C ASN A 250 17.93 -33.97 -3.21
N ASP A 251 18.57 -33.15 -4.06
CA ASP A 251 20.02 -33.19 -4.25
C ASP A 251 20.77 -32.33 -3.22
N GLY A 252 20.07 -31.56 -2.39
CA GLY A 252 20.63 -30.72 -1.33
C GLY A 252 20.90 -29.28 -1.76
N TYR A 253 20.64 -28.91 -3.02
CA TYR A 253 20.73 -27.54 -3.51
C TYR A 253 19.35 -26.96 -3.76
N LEU A 254 19.17 -25.68 -3.39
CA LEU A 254 17.88 -25.02 -3.50
C LEU A 254 17.61 -24.57 -4.94
N ASP A 255 16.52 -25.09 -5.50
CA ASP A 255 15.85 -24.71 -6.74
C ASP A 255 14.80 -23.63 -6.46
N PHE A 256 14.26 -23.00 -7.51
CA PHE A 256 13.19 -22.03 -7.31
C PHE A 256 12.24 -21.90 -8.50
N TYR A 257 11.02 -21.52 -8.19
CA TYR A 257 9.94 -21.35 -9.17
C TYR A 257 9.41 -19.92 -9.14
N LEU A 258 9.27 -19.33 -10.33
CA LEU A 258 8.81 -17.96 -10.56
C LEU A 258 7.42 -17.99 -11.21
N GLY A 259 6.39 -17.66 -10.43
CA GLY A 259 5.03 -17.42 -10.91
C GLY A 259 4.88 -16.01 -11.49
N THR A 260 4.64 -15.92 -12.80
CA THR A 260 4.59 -14.60 -13.48
C THR A 260 3.19 -13.99 -13.45
N GLY A 261 3.07 -12.80 -12.87
CA GLY A 261 1.76 -12.25 -12.45
C GLY A 261 1.40 -10.89 -13.05
N TYR A 262 2.03 -10.46 -14.15
CA TYR A 262 1.82 -9.09 -14.67
C TYR A 262 0.34 -8.77 -14.96
N PRO A 263 -0.28 -7.70 -14.42
CA PRO A 263 -1.73 -7.54 -14.48
C PRO A 263 -2.26 -7.30 -15.88
N ASP A 264 -1.45 -6.74 -16.79
CA ASP A 264 -1.90 -6.51 -18.16
C ASP A 264 -2.29 -7.84 -18.83
N TYR A 265 -3.54 -7.88 -19.29
CA TYR A 265 -4.16 -9.01 -19.96
C TYR A 265 -3.37 -9.47 -21.19
N LYS A 266 -2.68 -8.56 -21.88
CA LYS A 266 -1.87 -8.87 -23.08
C LYS A 266 -0.51 -9.47 -22.75
N ASN A 267 -0.06 -9.39 -21.50
CA ASN A 267 1.29 -9.81 -21.13
C ASN A 267 1.33 -11.32 -20.86
N LEU A 268 1.61 -12.12 -21.89
CA LEU A 268 1.78 -13.57 -21.74
C LEU A 268 3.23 -13.88 -21.40
N MET A 269 3.50 -14.21 -20.14
CA MET A 269 4.82 -14.62 -19.69
C MET A 269 4.70 -16.02 -19.10
N PRO A 270 5.63 -16.95 -19.40
CA PRO A 270 5.59 -18.24 -18.76
C PRO A 270 6.06 -18.12 -17.30
N SER A 271 5.42 -18.87 -16.39
CA SER A 271 6.07 -19.21 -15.13
C SER A 271 7.33 -20.04 -15.41
N ILE A 272 8.37 -19.88 -14.59
CA ILE A 272 9.72 -20.42 -14.87
C ILE A 272 10.23 -21.22 -13.67
N MET A 273 10.62 -22.48 -13.89
CA MET A 273 11.28 -23.33 -12.89
C MET A 273 12.78 -23.40 -13.17
N TYR A 274 13.59 -23.00 -12.19
CA TYR A 274 15.03 -23.07 -12.25
C TYR A 274 15.54 -24.19 -11.35
N ARG A 275 16.30 -25.10 -11.95
CA ARG A 275 17.07 -26.10 -11.22
C ARG A 275 18.49 -25.60 -10.95
N ASN A 276 18.93 -25.70 -9.71
CA ASN A 276 20.26 -25.34 -9.26
C ASN A 276 21.25 -26.46 -9.55
N ARG A 277 22.29 -26.17 -10.32
CA ARG A 277 23.36 -27.14 -10.61
C ARG A 277 24.48 -26.99 -9.58
N ARG A 278 24.21 -27.45 -8.36
CA ARG A 278 25.21 -27.55 -7.29
C ARG A 278 25.90 -26.24 -6.96
N GLY A 279 25.15 -25.14 -6.91
CA GLY A 279 25.66 -23.80 -6.62
C GLY A 279 26.46 -23.16 -7.76
N ILE A 280 26.63 -23.84 -8.90
CA ILE A 280 27.42 -23.33 -10.03
C ILE A 280 26.60 -22.33 -10.84
N ASP A 281 25.38 -22.71 -11.23
CA ASP A 281 24.44 -21.87 -11.96
C ASP A 281 23.03 -22.49 -11.95
N PHE A 282 22.07 -21.78 -12.55
CA PHE A 282 20.70 -22.24 -12.68
C PHE A 282 20.36 -22.58 -14.13
N VAL A 283 19.56 -23.63 -14.30
CA VAL A 283 19.05 -24.10 -15.60
C VAL A 283 17.54 -24.02 -15.59
N ASP A 284 16.97 -23.37 -16.61
CA ASP A 284 15.52 -23.38 -16.84
C ASP A 284 15.09 -24.82 -17.22
N VAL A 285 14.31 -25.44 -16.33
CA VAL A 285 13.73 -26.79 -16.49
C VAL A 285 12.21 -26.74 -16.70
N THR A 286 11.65 -25.56 -17.00
CA THR A 286 10.21 -25.33 -17.11
C THR A 286 9.53 -26.33 -18.04
N TYR A 287 10.07 -26.50 -19.25
CA TYR A 287 9.52 -27.44 -20.23
C TYR A 287 9.80 -28.90 -19.87
N ALA A 288 11.03 -29.20 -19.46
CA ALA A 288 11.46 -30.57 -19.16
C ALA A 288 10.74 -31.17 -17.94
N GLY A 289 10.43 -30.35 -16.94
CA GLY A 289 9.69 -30.73 -15.73
C GLY A 289 8.18 -30.57 -15.81
N GLY A 290 7.63 -30.02 -16.91
CA GLY A 290 6.19 -29.83 -17.06
C GLY A 290 5.59 -28.68 -16.24
N PHE A 291 6.40 -27.70 -15.84
CA PHE A 291 5.99 -26.52 -15.04
C PHE A 291 5.42 -25.36 -15.87
N GLY A 292 5.35 -25.50 -17.20
CA GLY A 292 5.01 -24.40 -18.09
C GLY A 292 3.55 -23.96 -18.00
N HIS A 293 3.32 -22.77 -17.44
CA HIS A 293 2.04 -22.08 -17.49
C HIS A 293 2.16 -20.68 -18.09
N LEU A 294 1.19 -20.30 -18.94
CA LEU A 294 1.05 -18.92 -19.46
C LEU A 294 0.02 -18.09 -18.68
N GLN A 295 -0.73 -18.74 -17.79
CA GLN A 295 -1.64 -18.05 -16.87
C GLN A 295 -0.86 -17.35 -15.77
N LYS A 296 -1.49 -16.36 -15.14
CA LYS A 296 -0.84 -15.54 -14.12
C LYS A 296 -0.63 -16.34 -12.84
N GLY A 297 0.60 -16.34 -12.32
CA GLY A 297 0.98 -16.95 -11.06
C GLY A 297 1.27 -15.90 -9.99
N HIS A 298 0.70 -16.07 -8.79
CA HIS A 298 0.80 -15.09 -7.71
C HIS A 298 1.36 -15.64 -6.41
N ALA A 299 1.32 -16.93 -6.13
CA ALA A 299 1.96 -17.46 -4.93
C ALA A 299 2.51 -18.85 -5.16
N VAL A 300 3.73 -19.11 -4.68
CA VAL A 300 4.42 -20.41 -4.84
C VAL A 300 4.75 -21.00 -3.47
N VAL A 301 4.56 -22.31 -3.34
CA VAL A 301 4.93 -23.08 -2.15
C VAL A 301 5.63 -24.36 -2.56
N PHE A 302 6.77 -24.65 -1.95
CA PHE A 302 7.44 -25.95 -1.97
C PHE A 302 7.14 -26.66 -0.66
N ALA A 303 6.55 -27.85 -0.73
CA ALA A 303 6.19 -28.61 0.45
C ALA A 303 6.06 -30.10 0.13
N ASP A 304 6.56 -30.94 1.03
CA ASP A 304 6.20 -32.36 1.08
C ASP A 304 4.75 -32.49 1.59
N LEU A 305 3.78 -32.42 0.67
CA LEU A 305 2.35 -32.34 0.99
C LEU A 305 1.76 -33.72 1.24
N ASP A 306 2.30 -34.76 0.62
CA ASP A 306 1.85 -36.12 0.79
C ASP A 306 2.67 -36.92 1.83
N ASN A 307 3.71 -36.32 2.41
CA ASN A 307 4.60 -36.91 3.41
C ASN A 307 5.36 -38.13 2.88
N ASP A 308 5.90 -38.05 1.67
CA ASP A 308 6.75 -39.08 1.10
C ASP A 308 8.22 -38.70 0.94
N GLY A 309 8.54 -37.46 1.29
CA GLY A 309 9.90 -36.96 1.41
C GLY A 309 10.41 -36.22 0.19
N ASP A 310 9.64 -36.14 -0.90
CA ASP A 310 9.90 -35.18 -1.97
C ASP A 310 8.97 -33.96 -1.90
N GLN A 311 9.47 -32.82 -2.35
CA GLN A 311 8.72 -31.58 -2.27
C GLN A 311 7.86 -31.41 -3.51
N ASP A 312 6.54 -31.32 -3.29
CA ASP A 312 5.56 -30.88 -4.27
C ASP A 312 5.57 -29.36 -4.42
N ILE A 313 4.99 -28.88 -5.52
CA ILE A 313 4.85 -27.44 -5.78
C ILE A 313 3.37 -27.07 -5.88
N PHE A 314 2.94 -26.10 -5.10
CA PHE A 314 1.63 -25.46 -5.26
C PHE A 314 1.81 -24.03 -5.81
N GLU A 315 1.06 -23.70 -6.86
CA GLU A 315 1.01 -22.36 -7.45
C GLU A 315 -0.43 -21.82 -7.42
N GLN A 316 -0.62 -20.66 -6.79
CA GLN A 316 -1.85 -19.90 -6.92
C GLN A 316 -1.90 -19.24 -8.30
N MET A 317 -2.96 -19.55 -9.05
CA MET A 317 -3.14 -19.08 -10.42
C MET A 317 -4.34 -18.16 -10.59
N GLY A 318 -4.32 -17.38 -11.67
CA GLY A 318 -5.37 -16.45 -12.06
C GLY A 318 -4.91 -15.00 -11.95
N GLY A 319 -5.42 -14.15 -12.83
CA GLY A 319 -5.02 -12.74 -12.91
C GLY A 319 -5.96 -11.77 -12.20
N ALA A 320 -5.71 -10.48 -12.44
CA ALA A 320 -6.43 -9.39 -11.81
C ALA A 320 -7.85 -9.19 -12.38
N PHE A 321 -8.15 -9.76 -13.54
CA PHE A 321 -9.41 -9.56 -14.25
C PHE A 321 -10.30 -10.81 -14.17
N PRO A 322 -11.64 -10.66 -14.16
CA PRO A 322 -12.53 -11.83 -14.18
C PRO A 322 -12.28 -12.79 -15.36
N GLY A 323 -11.74 -12.27 -16.47
CA GLY A 323 -11.46 -13.05 -17.69
C GLY A 323 -10.09 -13.74 -17.74
N ASP A 324 -9.21 -13.53 -16.75
CA ASP A 324 -7.94 -14.29 -16.61
C ASP A 324 -7.89 -15.10 -15.31
N GLY A 325 -9.04 -15.37 -14.69
CA GLY A 325 -9.16 -16.34 -13.60
C GLY A 325 -8.76 -17.75 -14.06
N TYR A 326 -8.08 -18.48 -13.18
CA TYR A 326 -7.61 -19.84 -13.45
C TYR A 326 -7.63 -20.68 -12.18
N ASN A 327 -7.61 -22.00 -12.32
CA ASN A 327 -7.52 -22.90 -11.17
C ASN A 327 -6.07 -22.92 -10.66
N ASN A 328 -5.91 -22.89 -9.34
CA ASN A 328 -4.61 -23.16 -8.72
C ASN A 328 -4.08 -24.53 -9.18
N VAL A 329 -2.76 -24.64 -9.28
CA VAL A 329 -2.07 -25.83 -9.77
C VAL A 329 -1.28 -26.45 -8.63
N LEU A 330 -1.34 -27.77 -8.54
CA LEU A 330 -0.52 -28.59 -7.66
C LEU A 330 0.26 -29.57 -8.54
N TYR A 331 1.59 -29.48 -8.49
CA TYR A 331 2.51 -30.41 -9.14
C TYR A 331 2.89 -31.45 -8.11
N GLU A 332 2.40 -32.68 -8.30
CA GLU A 332 2.86 -33.86 -7.58
C GLU A 332 4.25 -34.22 -8.11
N ASN A 333 5.23 -34.23 -7.21
CA ASN A 333 6.58 -34.64 -7.55
C ASN A 333 6.64 -36.19 -7.57
N PRO A 334 7.17 -36.82 -8.64
CA PRO A 334 7.23 -38.28 -8.71
C PRO A 334 8.43 -38.87 -7.94
N GLY A 335 9.21 -38.04 -7.25
CA GLY A 335 10.45 -38.39 -6.56
C GLY A 335 11.67 -38.56 -7.49
N SER A 336 12.85 -38.45 -6.90
CA SER A 336 14.15 -38.56 -7.57
C SER A 336 14.95 -39.83 -7.20
N GLY A 337 14.47 -40.58 -6.21
CA GLY A 337 15.21 -41.67 -5.57
C GLY A 337 16.43 -41.20 -4.78
N ASN A 338 16.57 -39.90 -4.51
CA ASN A 338 17.51 -39.36 -3.53
C ASN A 338 16.95 -39.46 -2.12
N HIS A 339 17.83 -39.39 -1.14
CA HIS A 339 17.47 -39.44 0.27
C HIS A 339 17.02 -38.07 0.78
N PHE A 340 16.22 -38.06 1.83
CA PHE A 340 15.76 -36.82 2.49
C PHE A 340 15.89 -36.92 4.01
N LEU A 341 15.83 -35.77 4.68
CA LEU A 341 15.55 -35.67 6.10
C LEU A 341 14.57 -34.52 6.31
N THR A 342 13.45 -34.78 6.98
CA THR A 342 12.48 -33.74 7.30
C THR A 342 12.50 -33.42 8.78
N ILE A 343 12.71 -32.15 9.13
CA ILE A 343 12.93 -31.70 10.50
C ILE A 343 11.85 -30.69 10.90
N ARG A 344 11.20 -30.96 12.03
CA ARG A 344 10.38 -29.99 12.75
C ARG A 344 11.17 -29.46 13.95
N LEU A 345 11.47 -28.17 13.95
CA LEU A 345 12.08 -27.52 15.11
C LEU A 345 11.00 -26.96 16.05
N ALA A 346 11.23 -27.05 17.34
CA ALA A 346 10.38 -26.46 18.38
C ALA A 346 11.23 -25.67 19.38
N GLY A 347 11.13 -24.34 19.33
CA GLY A 347 11.79 -23.45 20.31
C GLY A 347 11.15 -23.52 21.69
N VAL A 348 11.96 -23.29 22.73
CA VAL A 348 11.54 -23.25 24.15
C VAL A 348 11.78 -21.86 24.72
N SER A 349 13.03 -21.39 24.65
CA SER A 349 13.43 -20.02 24.99
C SER A 349 13.45 -19.15 23.74
N SER A 350 13.90 -19.72 22.62
CA SER A 350 13.68 -19.19 21.28
C SER A 350 12.20 -19.31 20.91
N ASN A 351 11.75 -18.53 19.92
CA ASN A 351 10.35 -18.58 19.48
C ASN A 351 9.93 -20.02 19.09
N ARG A 352 8.70 -20.40 19.46
CA ARG A 352 8.18 -21.78 19.27
C ARG A 352 8.23 -22.28 17.82
N SER A 353 8.16 -21.35 16.86
CA SER A 353 8.21 -21.60 15.43
C SER A 353 9.64 -21.83 14.90
N ALA A 354 10.66 -21.63 15.74
CA ALA A 354 12.08 -21.70 15.42
C ALA A 354 12.52 -20.77 14.28
N ILE A 355 11.76 -19.72 13.96
CA ILE A 355 12.13 -18.74 12.94
C ILE A 355 13.44 -18.08 13.36
N GLY A 356 14.43 -18.05 12.46
CA GLY A 356 15.81 -17.61 12.71
C GLY A 356 16.78 -18.74 13.07
N ALA A 357 16.30 -19.97 13.33
CA ALA A 357 17.17 -21.10 13.56
C ALA A 357 17.90 -21.54 12.28
N ARG A 358 19.17 -21.96 12.42
CA ARG A 358 20.00 -22.47 11.33
C ARG A 358 20.18 -23.97 11.48
N ILE A 359 20.11 -24.68 10.37
CA ILE A 359 20.30 -26.12 10.27
C ILE A 359 21.52 -26.37 9.40
N HIS A 360 22.48 -27.11 9.92
CA HIS A 360 23.68 -27.52 9.21
C HIS A 360 23.76 -29.05 9.23
N THR A 361 23.73 -29.67 8.05
CA THR A 361 23.78 -31.12 7.89
C THR A 361 25.03 -31.51 7.12
N ASP A 362 25.90 -32.30 7.74
CA ASP A 362 27.02 -32.94 7.08
C ASP A 362 26.65 -34.37 6.70
N VAL A 363 26.75 -34.68 5.42
CA VAL A 363 26.51 -36.02 4.88
C VAL A 363 27.78 -36.60 4.29
N VAL A 364 27.85 -37.93 4.22
CA VAL A 364 28.88 -38.65 3.47
C VAL A 364 28.26 -39.25 2.23
N GLU A 365 28.78 -38.89 1.06
CA GLU A 365 28.31 -39.34 -0.25
C GLU A 365 29.54 -39.75 -1.08
N ASN A 366 29.61 -41.01 -1.52
CA ASN A 366 30.77 -41.56 -2.23
C ASN A 366 32.11 -41.41 -1.47
N GLY A 367 32.07 -41.50 -0.14
CA GLY A 367 33.25 -41.31 0.72
C GLY A 367 33.71 -39.87 0.90
N GLU A 368 33.05 -38.90 0.27
CA GLU A 368 33.32 -37.47 0.45
C GLU A 368 32.27 -36.85 1.38
N ARG A 369 32.70 -35.85 2.16
CA ARG A 369 31.82 -35.09 3.02
C ARG A 369 31.25 -33.89 2.28
N ARG A 370 29.94 -33.68 2.41
CA ARG A 370 29.21 -32.53 1.86
C ARG A 370 28.39 -31.87 2.96
N SER A 371 28.41 -30.54 3.01
CA SER A 371 27.63 -29.74 3.96
C SER A 371 26.41 -29.15 3.24
N ILE A 372 25.28 -29.13 3.94
CA ILE A 372 24.00 -28.59 3.46
C ILE A 372 23.45 -27.67 4.54
N TYR A 373 23.03 -26.47 4.15
CA TYR A 373 22.56 -25.44 5.07
C TYR A 373 21.09 -25.08 4.79
N LYS A 374 20.32 -24.88 5.85
CA LYS A 374 18.94 -24.37 5.78
C LYS A 374 18.68 -23.37 6.90
N TYR A 375 17.78 -22.44 6.63
CA TYR A 375 17.35 -21.41 7.56
C TYR A 375 15.85 -21.47 7.72
N VAL A 376 15.37 -21.54 8.95
CA VAL A 376 13.94 -21.45 9.23
C VAL A 376 13.54 -19.99 9.15
N ASN A 377 12.68 -19.64 8.20
CA ASN A 377 12.14 -18.30 8.05
C ASN A 377 10.62 -18.35 7.90
N SER A 378 9.95 -17.20 8.08
CA SER A 378 8.49 -17.10 8.00
C SER A 378 7.98 -16.91 6.57
N GLY A 379 8.85 -17.03 5.56
CA GLY A 379 8.57 -16.74 4.16
C GLY A 379 8.86 -15.29 3.77
N GLY A 380 8.63 -15.01 2.49
CA GLY A 380 8.74 -13.68 1.90
C GLY A 380 7.42 -13.22 1.31
N SER A 381 7.50 -12.37 0.29
CA SER A 381 6.30 -11.93 -0.41
C SER A 381 5.79 -12.99 -1.38
N PHE A 382 4.45 -13.15 -1.42
CA PHE A 382 3.77 -13.94 -2.44
C PHE A 382 4.24 -15.42 -2.52
N GLY A 383 4.28 -16.06 -1.35
CA GLY A 383 4.64 -17.47 -1.18
C GLY A 383 5.24 -17.70 0.21
N ALA A 384 4.87 -18.79 0.88
CA ALA A 384 5.47 -19.17 2.16
C ALA A 384 5.51 -20.70 2.29
N ASN A 385 6.72 -21.24 2.51
CA ASN A 385 6.89 -22.67 2.75
C ASN A 385 6.49 -23.05 4.18
N PRO A 386 6.19 -24.33 4.43
CA PRO A 386 6.03 -24.83 5.79
C PRO A 386 7.29 -24.59 6.63
N LEU A 387 7.11 -24.37 7.93
CA LEU A 387 8.24 -24.24 8.87
C LEU A 387 9.01 -25.55 9.06
N ARG A 388 8.38 -26.68 8.76
CA ARG A 388 9.03 -27.99 8.71
C ARG A 388 9.97 -28.02 7.50
N GLN A 389 11.26 -28.22 7.77
CA GLN A 389 12.31 -28.16 6.76
C GLN A 389 12.58 -29.55 6.19
N THR A 390 12.41 -29.72 4.88
CA THR A 390 12.85 -30.91 4.15
C THR A 390 14.22 -30.64 3.54
N ILE A 391 15.16 -31.55 3.79
CA ILE A 391 16.55 -31.45 3.35
C ILE A 391 16.81 -32.60 2.39
N GLY A 392 17.12 -32.31 1.14
CA GLY A 392 17.63 -33.30 0.19
C GLY A 392 19.05 -33.71 0.56
N LEU A 393 19.31 -35.01 0.58
CA LEU A 393 20.58 -35.60 0.97
C LEU A 393 21.30 -36.25 -0.22
N GLY A 394 20.75 -36.16 -1.43
CA GLY A 394 21.31 -36.78 -2.62
C GLY A 394 21.43 -38.30 -2.48
N LYS A 395 22.60 -38.85 -2.80
CA LYS A 395 22.93 -40.27 -2.61
C LYS A 395 23.75 -40.51 -1.34
N ALA A 396 23.58 -39.66 -0.31
CA ALA A 396 24.27 -39.82 0.96
C ALA A 396 24.10 -41.23 1.55
N GLU A 397 25.20 -41.81 2.00
CA GLU A 397 25.24 -43.10 2.70
C GLU A 397 24.86 -42.94 4.17
N LYS A 398 25.14 -41.77 4.75
CA LYS A 398 24.80 -41.42 6.13
C LYS A 398 24.82 -39.90 6.35
N ILE A 399 24.09 -39.46 7.37
CA ILE A 399 24.29 -38.15 8.00
C ILE A 399 25.37 -38.31 9.08
N GLU A 400 26.54 -37.71 8.85
CA GLU A 400 27.63 -37.72 9.81
C GLU A 400 27.29 -36.82 11.02
N ARG A 401 26.74 -35.64 10.76
CA ARG A 401 26.46 -34.64 11.78
C ARG A 401 25.25 -33.77 11.37
N LEU A 402 24.39 -33.49 12.34
CA LEU A 402 23.29 -32.53 12.23
C LEU A 402 23.42 -31.50 13.35
N GLU A 403 23.58 -30.22 13.01
CA GLU A 403 23.69 -29.11 13.94
C GLU A 403 22.50 -28.17 13.81
N ILE A 404 21.88 -27.83 14.94
CA ILE A 404 20.83 -26.82 15.04
C ILE A 404 21.35 -25.66 15.87
N PHE A 405 21.44 -24.48 15.27
CA PHE A 405 21.78 -23.24 15.95
C PHE A 405 20.53 -22.41 16.23
N TRP A 406 20.32 -22.05 17.50
CA TRP A 406 19.20 -21.26 17.97
C TRP A 406 19.65 -19.81 18.20
N HIS A 407 19.27 -18.89 17.31
CA HIS A 407 19.80 -17.53 17.32
C HIS A 407 19.49 -16.74 18.61
N THR A 408 18.27 -16.87 19.16
CA THR A 408 17.84 -16.20 20.40
C THR A 408 18.77 -16.56 21.57
N THR A 409 19.05 -17.85 21.79
CA THR A 409 19.86 -18.32 22.93
C THR A 409 21.35 -18.43 22.63
N GLY A 410 21.73 -18.57 21.36
CA GLY A 410 23.09 -18.93 20.94
C GLY A 410 23.42 -20.41 21.16
N LEU A 411 22.45 -21.24 21.54
CA LEU A 411 22.64 -22.67 21.74
C LEU A 411 22.89 -23.37 20.40
N THR A 412 23.88 -24.26 20.37
CA THR A 412 24.04 -25.24 19.27
C THR A 412 23.78 -26.64 19.82
N GLN A 413 22.81 -27.35 19.23
CA GLN A 413 22.60 -28.78 19.47
C GLN A 413 23.19 -29.58 18.32
N THR A 414 23.97 -30.62 18.65
CA THR A 414 24.61 -31.49 17.66
C THR A 414 24.13 -32.92 17.85
N PHE A 415 23.71 -33.53 16.75
CA PHE A 415 23.27 -34.92 16.67
C PHE A 415 24.15 -35.68 15.67
N TYR A 416 24.35 -36.97 15.94
CA TYR A 416 25.18 -37.86 15.13
C TYR A 416 24.38 -39.11 14.77
N ASN A 417 24.70 -39.75 13.64
CA ASN A 417 24.04 -40.96 13.16
C ASN A 417 22.52 -40.79 12.99
N VAL A 418 22.10 -39.62 12.52
CA VAL A 418 20.69 -39.35 12.20
C VAL A 418 20.28 -40.23 11.00
N PRO A 419 19.14 -40.91 11.03
CA PRO A 419 18.70 -41.77 9.94
C PRO A 419 18.33 -40.98 8.68
N LEU A 420 18.50 -41.63 7.53
CA LEU A 420 18.04 -41.13 6.22
C LEU A 420 16.55 -41.47 6.03
N ASN A 421 15.84 -40.64 5.26
CA ASN A 421 14.43 -40.82 4.86
C ASN A 421 13.47 -40.84 6.04
N GLU A 422 13.71 -39.96 7.01
CA GLU A 422 12.96 -39.91 8.25
C GLU A 422 12.39 -38.52 8.51
N PHE A 423 11.36 -38.51 9.36
CA PHE A 423 10.77 -37.30 9.90
C PHE A 423 11.13 -37.21 11.37
N ILE A 424 11.79 -36.13 11.77
CA ILE A 424 12.21 -35.93 13.15
C ILE A 424 11.72 -34.60 13.71
N GLN A 425 11.56 -34.54 15.03
CA GLN A 425 11.36 -33.31 15.78
C GLN A 425 12.52 -33.09 16.74
N ILE A 426 13.04 -31.87 16.75
CA ILE A 426 14.07 -31.41 17.68
C ILE A 426 13.50 -30.26 18.50
N THR A 427 13.53 -30.41 19.81
CA THR A 427 13.14 -29.38 20.77
C THR A 427 14.40 -28.69 21.30
N GLU A 428 14.38 -27.36 21.39
CA GLU A 428 15.49 -26.58 21.91
C GLU A 428 15.91 -27.06 23.31
N GLY A 429 17.21 -27.29 23.49
CA GLY A 429 17.80 -27.72 24.78
C GLY A 429 17.75 -29.22 25.05
N GLU A 430 16.97 -30.00 24.30
CA GLU A 430 16.88 -31.45 24.48
C GLU A 430 18.08 -32.19 23.89
N THR A 431 18.56 -33.24 24.56
CA THR A 431 19.75 -33.97 24.09
C THR A 431 19.44 -35.03 23.02
N GLN A 432 18.17 -35.30 22.76
CA GLN A 432 17.69 -36.31 21.82
C GLN A 432 16.59 -35.73 20.93
N TYR A 433 16.49 -36.21 19.70
CA TYR A 433 15.36 -35.95 18.82
C TYR A 433 14.31 -37.07 18.94
N THR A 434 13.09 -36.80 18.47
CA THR A 434 12.02 -37.80 18.38
C THR A 434 11.63 -38.03 16.94
N THR A 435 11.48 -39.29 16.52
CA THR A 435 10.88 -39.62 15.22
C THR A 435 9.40 -39.25 15.22
N VAL A 436 8.93 -38.67 14.12
CA VAL A 436 7.54 -38.27 13.90
C VAL A 436 6.94 -39.21 12.87
N GLU A 437 5.95 -40.00 13.27
CA GLU A 437 5.23 -40.84 12.33
C GLU A 437 4.20 -39.99 11.57
N LEU A 438 4.44 -39.78 10.28
CA LEU A 438 3.51 -39.09 9.39
C LEU A 438 2.89 -40.06 8.42
N LYS A 439 1.57 -39.95 8.26
CA LYS A 439 0.83 -40.78 7.32
C LYS A 439 1.10 -40.28 5.90
N LYS A 440 1.70 -41.14 5.07
CA LYS A 440 1.75 -40.91 3.63
C LYS A 440 0.34 -40.77 3.06
N LEU A 441 0.10 -39.68 2.33
CA LEU A 441 -1.14 -39.38 1.63
C LEU A 441 -0.98 -39.79 0.17
N LYS A 442 -2.09 -39.79 -0.57
CA LYS A 442 -2.08 -40.00 -2.01
C LYS A 442 -2.75 -38.81 -2.67
N LEU A 443 -1.98 -38.00 -3.38
CA LEU A 443 -2.53 -36.90 -4.15
C LEU A 443 -3.32 -37.46 -5.35
N GLY A 444 -4.37 -36.74 -5.77
CA GLY A 444 -5.18 -37.12 -6.95
C GLY A 444 -6.03 -38.40 -6.84
N ALA A 445 -5.99 -39.16 -5.73
CA ALA A 445 -6.93 -40.25 -5.53
C ALA A 445 -8.36 -39.68 -5.44
N LYS A 446 -9.28 -40.17 -6.28
CA LYS A 446 -10.73 -39.94 -6.09
C LYS A 446 -11.16 -40.61 -4.79
N ILE A 447 -10.91 -39.95 -3.67
CA ILE A 447 -11.69 -40.17 -2.47
C ILE A 447 -13.01 -39.47 -2.76
N GLN A 448 -14.10 -40.23 -2.92
CA GLN A 448 -15.44 -39.68 -2.79
C GLN A 448 -15.54 -39.07 -1.39
N ILE A 449 -15.22 -37.78 -1.26
CA ILE A 449 -15.63 -37.00 -0.12
C ILE A 449 -17.11 -36.73 -0.35
N GLY A 450 -17.96 -37.62 0.16
CA GLY A 450 -19.41 -37.48 0.16
C GLY A 450 -20.20 -38.61 -0.50
N ASP A 451 -20.03 -39.85 -0.05
CA ASP A 451 -21.22 -40.66 0.15
C ASP A 451 -21.83 -40.23 1.49
N LYS A 452 -23.06 -39.71 1.41
CA LYS A 452 -23.85 -39.15 2.51
C LYS A 452 -24.35 -40.20 3.50
N GLU A 453 -23.64 -41.31 3.69
CA GLU A 453 -24.01 -42.36 4.64
C GLU A 453 -22.75 -42.93 5.29
N SER A 454 -22.37 -42.36 6.43
CA SER A 454 -21.69 -43.12 7.47
C SER A 454 -22.29 -42.74 8.83
N PRO A 455 -22.53 -43.72 9.70
CA PRO A 455 -23.53 -43.63 10.75
C PRO A 455 -22.99 -42.80 11.91
N VAL A 456 -23.69 -41.70 12.22
CA VAL A 456 -23.54 -41.01 13.50
C VAL A 456 -24.09 -41.97 14.56
N SER A 457 -23.19 -42.49 15.40
CA SER A 457 -23.57 -43.14 16.64
C SER A 457 -24.37 -42.15 17.50
N GLN A 458 -25.59 -42.55 17.84
CA GLN A 458 -26.50 -41.84 18.72
C GLN A 458 -25.85 -41.53 20.08
N SER A 459 -25.78 -40.25 20.43
CA SER A 459 -26.09 -39.81 21.79
C SER A 459 -26.27 -38.29 21.82
N ASP A 460 -27.45 -37.91 22.30
CA ASP A 460 -27.85 -36.64 22.91
C ASP A 460 -28.21 -35.46 21.98
N ASP A 461 -29.44 -35.56 21.47
CA ASP A 461 -30.28 -34.43 21.08
C ASP A 461 -30.41 -33.42 22.23
N ASN A 462 -29.66 -32.32 22.16
CA ASN A 462 -30.06 -31.01 22.69
C ASN A 462 -29.08 -29.92 22.23
N ALA A 463 -29.27 -29.37 21.04
CA ALA A 463 -28.97 -27.96 20.74
C ALA A 463 -29.36 -27.62 19.29
N HIS A 464 -30.41 -26.81 19.11
CA HIS A 464 -30.44 -25.78 18.07
C HIS A 464 -31.34 -24.63 18.51
N SER A 465 -30.80 -23.79 19.39
CA SER A 465 -31.13 -22.37 19.42
C SER A 465 -29.81 -21.61 19.27
N ALA A 466 -29.74 -20.79 18.23
CA ALA A 466 -28.60 -19.92 17.96
C ALA A 466 -28.48 -18.91 19.11
N GLN A 467 -27.56 -19.16 20.04
CA GLN A 467 -27.13 -18.13 20.97
C GLN A 467 -26.19 -17.17 20.24
N VAL A 468 -26.76 -16.01 19.92
CA VAL A 468 -26.06 -14.80 19.53
C VAL A 468 -25.05 -14.46 20.64
N LEU A 469 -23.76 -14.49 20.31
CA LEU A 469 -22.68 -13.99 21.17
C LEU A 469 -22.90 -12.50 21.45
N ARG A 470 -23.10 -12.16 22.73
CA ARG A 470 -23.20 -10.78 23.21
C ARG A 470 -21.79 -10.16 23.37
N PRO A 471 -21.58 -8.89 22.97
CA PRO A 471 -20.41 -8.13 23.39
C PRO A 471 -20.54 -7.64 24.85
N ALA A 472 -19.38 -7.31 25.43
CA ALA A 472 -19.18 -6.95 26.83
C ALA A 472 -19.98 -5.71 27.29
N SER A 473 -20.62 -5.87 28.45
CA SER A 473 -21.19 -4.94 29.45
C SER A 473 -22.01 -3.68 29.04
N PRO A 474 -23.09 -3.38 29.78
CA PRO A 474 -24.23 -2.62 29.27
C PRO A 474 -24.07 -1.10 29.46
N GLY A 475 -23.81 -0.39 28.36
CA GLY A 475 -24.72 0.71 28.04
C GLY A 475 -26.03 0.06 27.58
N SER A 476 -27.19 0.51 28.06
CA SER A 476 -28.50 -0.02 27.66
C SER A 476 -28.52 -0.29 26.15
N GLU A 477 -28.80 -1.53 25.74
CA GLU A 477 -29.00 -1.81 24.32
C GLU A 477 -30.01 -0.79 23.78
N PRO A 478 -29.70 -0.10 22.66
CA PRO A 478 -30.66 0.71 21.95
C PRO A 478 -31.98 -0.06 21.83
N SER A 479 -33.08 0.57 22.20
CA SER A 479 -34.42 -0.03 22.16
C SER A 479 -35.37 0.70 21.22
N THR A 480 -34.98 1.90 20.78
CA THR A 480 -35.76 2.75 19.89
C THR A 480 -35.11 2.88 18.52
N PHE A 481 -35.92 3.25 17.52
CA PHE A 481 -35.43 3.59 16.18
C PHE A 481 -34.29 4.62 16.25
N THR A 482 -34.51 5.72 16.98
CA THR A 482 -33.56 6.85 17.07
C THR A 482 -32.21 6.42 17.64
N GLU A 483 -32.19 5.54 18.64
CA GLU A 483 -30.95 5.05 19.24
C GLU A 483 -30.18 4.14 18.29
N TYR A 484 -30.87 3.23 17.57
CA TYR A 484 -30.23 2.38 16.56
C TYR A 484 -29.75 3.16 15.35
N TYR A 485 -30.53 4.14 14.90
CA TYR A 485 -30.17 5.03 13.79
C TYR A 485 -28.96 5.90 14.15
N ASN A 486 -28.98 6.56 15.31
CA ASN A 486 -27.85 7.38 15.77
C ASN A 486 -26.59 6.54 16.01
N ARG A 487 -26.73 5.35 16.59
CA ARG A 487 -25.61 4.39 16.71
C ARG A 487 -25.07 4.00 15.34
N GLY A 488 -25.94 3.71 14.37
CA GLY A 488 -25.55 3.43 13.00
C GLY A 488 -24.82 4.60 12.34
N LEU A 489 -25.30 5.82 12.55
CA LEU A 489 -24.71 7.05 12.07
C LEU A 489 -23.32 7.29 12.68
N ASP A 490 -23.17 7.13 13.99
CA ASP A 490 -21.90 7.34 14.69
C ASP A 490 -20.89 6.24 14.37
N LEU A 491 -21.33 4.99 14.27
CA LEU A 491 -20.48 3.90 13.77
C LEU A 491 -20.03 4.18 12.33
N SER A 492 -20.90 4.73 11.48
CA SER A 492 -20.54 5.11 10.11
C SER A 492 -19.55 6.27 10.07
N LYS A 493 -19.64 7.25 10.99
CA LYS A 493 -18.65 8.35 11.09
C LYS A 493 -17.29 7.85 11.58
N ASN A 494 -17.30 6.84 12.44
CA ASN A 494 -16.09 6.16 12.93
C ASN A 494 -15.66 4.99 12.03
N GLU A 495 -16.12 4.96 10.77
CA GLU A 495 -15.74 3.97 9.74
C GLU A 495 -16.01 2.49 10.08
N ASN A 496 -16.82 2.23 11.11
CA ASN A 496 -17.24 0.90 11.52
C ASN A 496 -18.45 0.41 10.69
N TYR A 497 -18.29 0.35 9.38
CA TYR A 497 -19.39 0.20 8.41
C TYR A 497 -20.22 -1.09 8.57
N LEU A 498 -19.61 -2.22 8.96
CA LEU A 498 -20.34 -3.47 9.18
C LEU A 498 -21.27 -3.39 10.40
N LEU A 499 -20.78 -2.84 11.51
CA LEU A 499 -21.57 -2.61 12.72
C LEU A 499 -22.62 -1.51 12.51
N ALA A 500 -22.29 -0.51 11.71
CA ALA A 500 -23.25 0.52 11.28
C ALA A 500 -24.41 -0.12 10.52
N VAL A 501 -24.13 -1.01 9.55
CA VAL A 501 -25.16 -1.75 8.81
C VAL A 501 -26.00 -2.63 9.74
N GLU A 502 -25.40 -3.32 10.71
CA GLU A 502 -26.16 -4.12 11.68
C GLU A 502 -27.13 -3.25 12.49
N SER A 503 -26.64 -2.11 13.01
CA SER A 503 -27.45 -1.17 13.79
C SER A 503 -28.57 -0.56 12.95
N LEU A 504 -28.28 -0.17 11.70
CA LEU A 504 -29.25 0.40 10.78
C LEU A 504 -30.29 -0.64 10.32
N ARG A 505 -29.91 -1.91 10.15
CA ARG A 505 -30.89 -2.99 9.88
C ARG A 505 -31.86 -3.18 11.05
N LYS A 506 -31.39 -3.07 12.30
CA LYS A 506 -32.27 -3.06 13.48
C LYS A 506 -33.18 -1.83 13.50
N ALA A 507 -32.68 -0.66 13.09
CA ALA A 507 -33.52 0.53 12.91
C ALA A 507 -34.63 0.30 11.85
N VAL A 508 -34.29 -0.29 10.70
CA VAL A 508 -35.27 -0.66 9.65
C VAL A 508 -36.31 -1.67 10.14
N GLN A 509 -35.93 -2.61 11.01
CA GLN A 509 -36.87 -3.56 11.60
C GLN A 509 -37.91 -2.88 12.51
N ILE A 510 -37.53 -1.80 13.19
CA ILE A 510 -38.41 -1.03 14.08
C ILE A 510 -39.31 -0.09 13.28
N ASP A 511 -38.74 0.66 12.35
CA ASP A 511 -39.49 1.55 11.45
C ASP A 511 -38.94 1.47 10.02
N PRO A 512 -39.60 0.71 9.13
CA PRO A 512 -39.15 0.53 7.76
C PRO A 512 -39.45 1.73 6.85
N ASN A 513 -40.26 2.71 7.28
CA ASN A 513 -40.73 3.82 6.43
C ASN A 513 -39.88 5.10 6.58
N ARG A 514 -38.63 4.96 7.02
CA ARG A 514 -37.68 6.07 7.21
C ARG A 514 -36.69 6.13 6.06
N GLU A 515 -36.88 7.10 5.16
CA GLU A 515 -36.01 7.35 4.01
C GLU A 515 -34.53 7.42 4.42
N GLU A 516 -34.24 8.19 5.46
CA GLU A 516 -32.89 8.50 5.92
C GLU A 516 -32.07 7.24 6.27
N THR A 517 -32.73 6.21 6.80
CA THR A 517 -32.11 4.92 7.15
C THR A 517 -31.75 4.13 5.90
N HIS A 518 -32.66 4.05 4.94
CA HIS A 518 -32.45 3.36 3.67
C HIS A 518 -31.42 4.09 2.81
N ARG A 519 -31.42 5.44 2.81
CA ARG A 519 -30.39 6.25 2.18
C ARG A 519 -29.01 6.00 2.78
N LEU A 520 -28.90 5.98 4.11
CA LEU A 520 -27.64 5.73 4.79
C LEU A 520 -27.12 4.31 4.53
N LEU A 521 -27.99 3.30 4.58
CA LEU A 521 -27.66 1.92 4.20
C LEU A 521 -27.20 1.84 2.75
N GLY A 522 -27.97 2.41 1.82
CA GLY A 522 -27.64 2.47 0.39
C GLY A 522 -26.27 3.11 0.15
N ARG A 523 -25.97 4.21 0.85
CA ARG A 523 -24.67 4.87 0.82
C ARG A 523 -23.54 3.99 1.32
N ILE A 524 -23.72 3.34 2.47
CA ILE A 524 -22.68 2.49 3.06
C ILE A 524 -22.41 1.28 2.16
N TYR A 525 -23.45 0.62 1.66
CA TYR A 525 -23.30 -0.49 0.73
C TYR A 525 -22.60 -0.09 -0.57
N LEU A 526 -22.97 1.07 -1.13
CA LEU A 526 -22.40 1.55 -2.38
C LEU A 526 -20.95 2.02 -2.22
N LEU A 527 -20.68 2.89 -1.26
CA LEU A 527 -19.39 3.59 -1.17
C LEU A 527 -18.33 2.83 -0.40
N TYR A 528 -18.71 2.06 0.63
CA TYR A 528 -17.73 1.49 1.57
C TYR A 528 -17.67 -0.04 1.55
N LEU A 529 -18.79 -0.73 1.28
CA LEU A 529 -18.84 -2.20 1.31
C LEU A 529 -18.84 -2.87 -0.07
N ALA A 530 -18.95 -2.09 -1.15
CA ALA A 530 -19.09 -2.56 -2.54
C ALA A 530 -20.24 -3.58 -2.77
N LYS A 531 -21.24 -3.60 -1.88
CA LYS A 531 -22.43 -4.47 -1.92
C LYS A 531 -23.50 -3.86 -2.82
N THR A 532 -23.22 -3.87 -4.12
CA THR A 532 -23.98 -3.08 -5.10
C THR A 532 -25.44 -3.54 -5.24
N LYS A 533 -25.75 -4.82 -5.00
CA LYS A 533 -27.13 -5.33 -5.04
C LYS A 533 -27.96 -4.77 -3.87
N GLU A 534 -27.43 -4.90 -2.65
CA GLU A 534 -28.07 -4.38 -1.44
C GLU A 534 -28.16 -2.85 -1.45
N ALA A 535 -27.19 -2.18 -2.09
CA ALA A 535 -27.25 -0.74 -2.34
C ALA A 535 -28.46 -0.38 -3.22
N ILE A 536 -28.67 -1.08 -4.35
CA ILE A 536 -29.82 -0.84 -5.25
C ILE A 536 -31.14 -1.05 -4.50
N GLU A 537 -31.28 -2.15 -3.76
CA GLU A 537 -32.51 -2.46 -3.00
C GLU A 537 -32.82 -1.37 -1.95
N SER A 538 -31.79 -0.94 -1.21
CA SER A 538 -31.95 0.11 -0.20
C SER A 538 -32.28 1.47 -0.85
N LEU A 539 -31.61 1.82 -1.95
CA LEU A 539 -31.81 3.09 -2.65
C LEU A 539 -33.18 3.16 -3.35
N GLN A 540 -33.65 2.06 -3.95
CA GLN A 540 -35.01 1.99 -4.51
C GLN A 540 -36.07 2.21 -3.43
N THR A 541 -35.88 1.63 -2.25
CA THR A 541 -36.77 1.84 -1.10
C THR A 541 -36.74 3.29 -0.63
N ALA A 542 -35.54 3.89 -0.53
CA ALA A 542 -35.40 5.30 -0.19
C ALA A 542 -36.11 6.22 -1.22
N ILE A 543 -35.96 5.95 -2.52
CA ILE A 543 -36.61 6.71 -3.60
C ILE A 543 -38.13 6.55 -3.56
N HIS A 544 -38.65 5.40 -3.17
CA HIS A 544 -40.09 5.22 -3.00
C HIS A 544 -40.64 6.12 -1.89
N LEU A 545 -39.86 6.37 -0.84
CA LEU A 545 -40.23 7.22 0.29
C LEU A 545 -39.99 8.71 0.01
N ASP A 546 -38.96 9.08 -0.75
CA ASP A 546 -38.68 10.44 -1.20
C ASP A 546 -38.26 10.48 -2.69
N PRO A 547 -39.24 10.53 -3.62
CA PRO A 547 -38.97 10.48 -5.05
C PRO A 547 -38.27 11.72 -5.62
N GLU A 548 -38.28 12.86 -4.91
CA GLU A 548 -37.75 14.13 -5.40
C GLU A 548 -36.33 14.41 -4.88
N ASN A 549 -35.68 13.42 -4.25
CA ASN A 549 -34.31 13.55 -3.77
C ASN A 549 -33.28 13.28 -4.88
N PRO A 550 -32.57 14.29 -5.40
CA PRO A 550 -31.62 14.12 -6.50
C PRO A 550 -30.46 13.16 -6.14
N THR A 551 -30.04 13.17 -4.88
CA THR A 551 -28.90 12.37 -4.39
C THR A 551 -29.19 10.87 -4.48
N LEU A 552 -30.42 10.47 -4.16
CA LEU A 552 -30.82 9.06 -4.23
C LEU A 552 -30.79 8.54 -5.67
N HIS A 553 -31.33 9.31 -6.61
CA HIS A 553 -31.32 8.98 -8.04
C HIS A 553 -29.89 8.90 -8.58
N GLN A 554 -29.01 9.82 -8.17
CA GLN A 554 -27.61 9.80 -8.58
C GLN A 554 -26.89 8.54 -8.06
N MET A 555 -27.03 8.24 -6.77
CA MET A 555 -26.43 7.04 -6.17
C MET A 555 -26.98 5.75 -6.79
N LEU A 556 -28.28 5.70 -7.10
CA LEU A 556 -28.89 4.57 -7.78
C LEU A 556 -28.30 4.41 -9.20
N GLY A 557 -28.13 5.50 -9.93
CA GLY A 557 -27.50 5.51 -11.24
C GLY A 557 -26.07 4.99 -11.22
N VAL A 558 -25.26 5.40 -10.23
CA VAL A 558 -23.90 4.87 -10.02
C VAL A 558 -23.93 3.38 -9.64
N ALA A 559 -24.90 2.95 -8.83
CA ALA A 559 -25.04 1.54 -8.46
C ALA A 559 -25.37 0.66 -9.69
N TYR A 560 -26.26 1.11 -10.57
CA TYR A 560 -26.54 0.45 -11.85
C TYR A 560 -25.32 0.45 -12.78
N PHE A 561 -24.59 1.57 -12.87
CA PHE A 561 -23.37 1.66 -13.67
C PHE A 561 -22.31 0.63 -13.25
N ARG A 562 -22.10 0.44 -11.93
CA ARG A 562 -21.18 -0.59 -11.40
C ARG A 562 -21.57 -2.02 -11.77
N ARG A 563 -22.85 -2.26 -12.09
CA ARG A 563 -23.36 -3.54 -12.58
C ARG A 563 -23.45 -3.64 -14.11
N ASN A 564 -22.94 -2.64 -14.83
CA ASN A 564 -23.08 -2.51 -16.29
C ASN A 564 -24.55 -2.44 -16.77
N GLN A 565 -25.48 -2.01 -15.90
CA GLN A 565 -26.89 -1.78 -16.24
C GLN A 565 -27.04 -0.35 -16.77
N PHE A 566 -26.54 -0.14 -17.99
CA PHE A 566 -26.37 1.22 -18.52
C PHE A 566 -27.69 1.97 -18.80
N PRO A 567 -28.75 1.35 -19.36
CA PRO A 567 -30.02 2.05 -19.58
C PRO A 567 -30.63 2.60 -18.28
N GLU A 568 -30.64 1.78 -17.23
CA GLU A 568 -31.16 2.15 -15.91
C GLU A 568 -30.26 3.20 -15.23
N ALA A 569 -28.94 3.10 -15.40
CA ALA A 569 -27.99 4.10 -14.93
C ALA A 569 -28.24 5.47 -15.57
N ILE A 570 -28.40 5.51 -16.90
CA ILE A 570 -28.67 6.74 -17.66
C ILE A 570 -30.00 7.36 -17.21
N GLN A 571 -31.06 6.55 -17.09
CA GLN A 571 -32.37 7.03 -16.65
C GLN A 571 -32.32 7.65 -15.24
N ALA A 572 -31.68 6.98 -14.29
CA ALA A 572 -31.56 7.47 -12.92
C ALA A 572 -30.69 8.74 -12.84
N LEU A 573 -29.59 8.81 -13.59
CA LEU A 573 -28.72 9.99 -13.62
C LEU A 573 -29.40 11.20 -14.30
N HIS A 574 -30.18 11.00 -15.35
CA HIS A 574 -31.00 12.08 -15.93
C HIS A 574 -32.02 12.60 -14.93
N ARG A 575 -32.71 11.71 -14.20
CA ARG A 575 -33.65 12.14 -13.16
C ARG A 575 -32.95 12.93 -12.05
N ALA A 576 -31.74 12.53 -11.66
CA ALA A 576 -30.95 13.29 -10.70
C ALA A 576 -30.62 14.71 -11.20
N ILE A 577 -30.21 14.83 -12.48
CA ILE A 577 -29.88 16.11 -13.12
C ILE A 577 -31.12 17.01 -13.25
N GLU A 578 -32.28 16.45 -13.62
CA GLU A 578 -33.56 17.17 -13.69
C GLU A 578 -33.95 17.78 -12.35
N LEU A 579 -33.74 17.04 -11.26
CA LEU A 579 -34.04 17.47 -9.89
C LEU A 579 -33.02 18.49 -9.38
N ASN A 580 -31.73 18.25 -9.59
CA ASN A 580 -30.67 19.20 -9.27
C ASN A 580 -29.41 18.95 -10.15
N PRO A 581 -29.04 19.90 -11.02
CA PRO A 581 -27.88 19.74 -11.89
C PRO A 581 -26.53 19.93 -11.16
N LYS A 582 -26.51 20.38 -9.90
CA LYS A 582 -25.31 20.68 -9.12
C LYS A 582 -25.02 19.62 -8.06
N VAL A 583 -23.77 19.59 -7.58
CA VAL A 583 -23.34 18.74 -6.45
C VAL A 583 -24.20 19.02 -5.20
N THR A 584 -24.61 17.96 -4.51
CA THR A 584 -25.35 18.06 -3.25
C THR A 584 -24.41 17.89 -2.05
N PRO A 585 -24.69 18.50 -0.88
CA PRO A 585 -23.86 18.32 0.31
C PRO A 585 -23.75 16.86 0.78
N ASP A 586 -24.77 16.05 0.51
CA ASP A 586 -24.87 14.65 0.94
C ASP A 586 -24.08 13.67 0.04
N TYR A 587 -23.66 14.10 -1.15
CA TYR A 587 -22.94 13.28 -2.11
C TYR A 587 -21.96 14.11 -2.95
N PRO A 588 -20.64 13.94 -2.77
CA PRO A 588 -19.63 14.86 -3.28
C PRO A 588 -19.26 14.66 -4.76
N TYR A 589 -20.14 14.02 -5.54
CA TYR A 589 -19.89 13.72 -6.95
C TYR A 589 -20.83 14.53 -7.84
N HIS A 590 -20.32 15.02 -8.97
CA HIS A 590 -21.11 15.79 -9.91
C HIS A 590 -21.98 14.88 -10.78
N PRO A 591 -23.31 15.07 -10.88
CA PRO A 591 -24.19 14.14 -11.59
C PRO A 591 -23.88 14.06 -13.09
N TYR A 592 -23.52 15.17 -13.73
CA TYR A 592 -23.02 15.14 -15.12
C TYR A 592 -21.69 14.41 -15.28
N TYR A 593 -20.80 14.41 -14.27
CA TYR A 593 -19.57 13.62 -14.35
C TYR A 593 -19.89 12.12 -14.34
N ASP A 594 -20.78 11.69 -13.45
CA ASP A 594 -21.21 10.29 -13.37
C ASP A 594 -21.89 9.85 -14.67
N LEU A 595 -22.76 10.68 -15.25
CA LEU A 595 -23.40 10.41 -16.54
C LEU A 595 -22.39 10.33 -17.69
N GLY A 596 -21.42 11.25 -17.73
CA GLY A 596 -20.34 11.23 -18.72
C GLY A 596 -19.49 9.95 -18.64
N MET A 597 -19.27 9.42 -17.43
CA MET A 597 -18.57 8.13 -17.25
C MET A 597 -19.37 6.95 -17.80
N VAL A 598 -20.70 6.97 -17.70
CA VAL A 598 -21.57 5.95 -18.31
C VAL A 598 -21.44 5.98 -19.84
N TYR A 599 -21.58 7.16 -20.45
CA TYR A 599 -21.46 7.32 -21.91
C TYR A 599 -20.06 6.96 -22.43
N LEU A 600 -19.01 7.36 -21.71
CA LEU A 600 -17.63 7.02 -22.07
C LEU A 600 -17.37 5.51 -22.07
N LYS A 601 -18.01 4.78 -21.14
CA LYS A 601 -17.93 3.31 -21.06
C LYS A 601 -18.66 2.64 -22.21
N GLN A 602 -19.78 3.21 -22.66
CA GLN A 602 -20.52 2.77 -23.85
C GLN A 602 -19.84 3.14 -25.18
N GLY A 603 -18.81 4.00 -25.15
CA GLY A 603 -18.14 4.50 -26.35
C GLY A 603 -18.89 5.64 -27.05
N GLN A 604 -19.88 6.22 -26.38
CA GLN A 604 -20.64 7.40 -26.82
C GLN A 604 -19.82 8.66 -26.47
N PHE A 605 -18.89 9.02 -27.34
CA PHE A 605 -17.88 10.05 -27.03
C PHE A 605 -18.46 11.47 -27.06
N GLU A 606 -19.35 11.77 -27.99
CA GLU A 606 -19.99 13.08 -28.12
C GLU A 606 -20.83 13.41 -26.87
N GLU A 607 -21.64 12.47 -26.40
CA GLU A 607 -22.47 12.61 -25.21
C GLU A 607 -21.61 12.72 -23.94
N ALA A 608 -20.54 11.91 -23.85
CA ALA A 608 -19.60 11.98 -22.73
C ALA A 608 -18.88 13.33 -22.66
N ILE A 609 -18.45 13.88 -23.80
CA ILE A 609 -17.83 15.21 -23.90
C ILE A 609 -18.79 16.27 -23.37
N GLY A 610 -20.04 16.29 -23.88
CA GLY A 610 -21.05 17.25 -23.43
C GLY A 610 -21.29 17.18 -21.92
N CYS A 611 -21.34 15.97 -21.36
CA CYS A 611 -21.49 15.78 -19.92
C CYS A 611 -20.30 16.30 -19.11
N PHE A 612 -19.06 15.99 -19.51
CA PHE A 612 -17.89 16.47 -18.77
C PHE A 612 -17.70 17.98 -18.90
N GLU A 613 -18.05 18.59 -20.03
CA GLU A 613 -18.04 20.04 -20.22
C GLU A 613 -19.05 20.73 -19.29
N GLN A 614 -20.28 20.20 -19.21
CA GLN A 614 -21.28 20.70 -18.25
C GLN A 614 -20.83 20.54 -16.79
N ALA A 615 -20.17 19.44 -16.44
CA ALA A 615 -19.61 19.26 -15.10
C ALA A 615 -18.56 20.32 -14.75
N ILE A 616 -17.69 20.68 -15.70
CA ILE A 616 -16.66 21.72 -15.50
C ILE A 616 -17.27 23.12 -15.46
N GLU A 617 -18.31 23.37 -16.26
CA GLU A 617 -19.00 24.66 -16.28
C GLU A 617 -19.71 24.95 -14.95
N LEU A 618 -20.40 23.94 -14.41
CA LEU A 618 -21.15 24.05 -13.16
C LEU A 618 -20.25 23.98 -11.93
N ASP A 619 -19.17 23.19 -11.98
CA ASP A 619 -18.14 23.11 -10.95
C ASP A 619 -16.73 23.06 -11.55
N PRO A 620 -16.06 24.24 -11.67
CA PRO A 620 -14.68 24.30 -12.17
C PRO A 620 -13.66 23.53 -11.33
N ASP A 621 -13.98 23.18 -10.09
CA ASP A 621 -13.15 22.39 -9.19
C ASP A 621 -13.48 20.88 -9.23
N GLN A 622 -14.36 20.44 -10.12
CA GLN A 622 -14.51 19.03 -10.50
C GLN A 622 -13.30 18.57 -11.32
N ILE A 623 -12.12 18.52 -10.67
CA ILE A 623 -10.82 18.42 -11.34
C ILE A 623 -10.68 17.11 -12.13
N ARG A 624 -11.33 16.03 -11.67
CA ARG A 624 -11.39 14.74 -12.36
C ARG A 624 -12.04 14.84 -13.74
N ALA A 625 -12.97 15.77 -13.96
CA ALA A 625 -13.63 15.95 -15.26
C ALA A 625 -12.65 16.41 -16.35
N TYR A 626 -11.62 17.19 -16.03
CA TYR A 626 -10.60 17.58 -17.03
C TYR A 626 -9.81 16.38 -17.56
N TYR A 627 -9.49 15.42 -16.69
CA TYR A 627 -8.82 14.19 -17.13
C TYR A 627 -9.75 13.32 -17.98
N SER A 628 -10.98 13.10 -17.52
CA SER A 628 -11.96 12.29 -18.26
C SER A 628 -12.33 12.91 -19.61
N LEU A 629 -12.52 14.23 -19.67
CA LEU A 629 -12.75 14.96 -20.91
C LEU A 629 -11.54 14.88 -21.85
N GLY A 630 -10.33 15.09 -21.32
CA GLY A 630 -9.09 15.01 -22.09
C GLY A 630 -8.87 13.63 -22.71
N ASN A 631 -9.09 12.57 -21.93
CA ASN A 631 -9.03 11.19 -22.41
C ASN A 631 -10.11 10.90 -23.47
N THR A 632 -11.33 11.41 -23.27
CA THR A 632 -12.43 11.26 -24.23
C THR A 632 -12.09 11.91 -25.58
N TYR A 633 -11.55 13.13 -25.57
CA TYR A 633 -11.07 13.80 -26.79
C TYR A 633 -9.95 13.01 -27.49
N ILE A 634 -9.01 12.42 -26.74
CA ILE A 634 -7.95 11.57 -27.33
C ILE A 634 -8.56 10.34 -28.00
N ARG A 635 -9.50 9.66 -27.34
CA ARG A 635 -10.19 8.47 -27.89
C ARG A 635 -11.03 8.79 -29.12
N GLN A 636 -11.56 10.01 -29.22
CA GLN A 636 -12.25 10.53 -30.40
C GLN A 636 -11.30 11.03 -31.50
N GLY A 637 -9.97 11.02 -31.28
CA GLY A 637 -8.95 11.45 -32.25
C GLY A 637 -8.51 12.91 -32.15
N SER A 638 -9.09 13.71 -31.25
CA SER A 638 -8.73 15.11 -30.99
C SER A 638 -7.58 15.24 -29.99
N VAL A 639 -6.40 14.71 -30.35
CA VAL A 639 -5.25 14.55 -29.44
C VAL A 639 -4.75 15.88 -28.83
N GLN A 640 -4.72 16.97 -29.61
CA GLN A 640 -4.22 18.27 -29.15
C GLN A 640 -5.09 18.85 -28.02
N LYS A 641 -6.41 18.91 -28.22
CA LYS A 641 -7.37 19.36 -27.19
C LYS A 641 -7.30 18.48 -25.94
N GLY A 642 -7.19 17.16 -26.14
CA GLY A 642 -7.05 16.23 -25.03
C GLY A 642 -5.79 16.44 -24.20
N ALA A 643 -4.66 16.70 -24.85
CA ALA A 643 -3.38 16.97 -24.17
C ALA A 643 -3.41 18.29 -23.37
N GLU A 644 -4.08 19.33 -23.88
CA GLU A 644 -4.27 20.60 -23.14
C GLU A 644 -5.08 20.39 -21.85
N LEU A 645 -6.16 19.61 -21.93
CA LEU A 645 -7.00 19.28 -20.78
C LEU A 645 -6.27 18.41 -19.75
N ILE A 646 -5.47 17.44 -20.21
CA ILE A 646 -4.60 16.64 -19.32
C ILE A 646 -3.58 17.52 -18.62
N ARG A 647 -2.97 18.49 -19.32
CA ARG A 647 -2.06 19.46 -18.70
C ARG A 647 -2.77 20.33 -17.67
N LYS A 648 -4.00 20.77 -17.95
CA LYS A 648 -4.83 21.50 -16.99
C LYS A 648 -5.13 20.66 -15.74
N TYR A 649 -5.47 19.38 -15.92
CA TYR A 649 -5.63 18.43 -14.82
C TYR A 649 -4.33 18.31 -14.01
N GLN A 650 -3.18 18.13 -14.64
CA GLN A 650 -1.87 18.02 -13.96
C GLN A 650 -1.55 19.26 -13.11
N ASN A 651 -1.87 20.46 -13.61
CA ASN A 651 -1.67 21.70 -12.87
C ASN A 651 -2.64 21.86 -11.67
N LEU A 652 -3.82 21.25 -11.74
CA LEU A 652 -4.84 21.32 -10.69
C LEU A 652 -4.81 20.13 -9.72
N LYS A 653 -4.14 19.03 -10.08
CA LYS A 653 -4.01 17.83 -9.26
C LYS A 653 -3.42 18.12 -7.86
N PRO A 654 -2.36 18.95 -7.71
CA PRO A 654 -1.82 19.23 -6.38
C PRO A 654 -2.80 20.03 -5.52
N TYR A 655 -3.59 20.93 -6.11
CA TYR A 655 -4.66 21.63 -5.38
C TYR A 655 -5.71 20.66 -4.84
N MET A 656 -6.22 19.76 -5.69
CA MET A 656 -7.18 18.73 -5.28
C MET A 656 -6.64 17.90 -4.11
N ASN A 657 -5.40 17.42 -4.21
CA ASN A 657 -4.79 16.56 -3.20
C ASN A 657 -4.58 17.30 -1.86
N LEU A 658 -4.04 18.52 -1.90
CA LEU A 658 -3.79 19.31 -0.70
C LEU A 658 -5.09 19.70 0.01
N VAL A 659 -6.12 20.11 -0.74
CA VAL A 659 -7.44 20.41 -0.17
C VAL A 659 -8.03 19.17 0.51
N SER A 660 -8.04 18.01 -0.17
CA SER A 660 -8.56 16.78 0.43
C SER A 660 -7.79 16.34 1.67
N GLN A 661 -6.45 16.42 1.68
CA GLN A 661 -5.63 16.10 2.86
C GLN A 661 -5.95 17.00 4.06
N LEU A 662 -6.07 18.31 3.82
CA LEU A 662 -6.37 19.29 4.86
C LEU A 662 -7.80 19.13 5.38
N GLU A 663 -8.78 18.86 4.51
CA GLU A 663 -10.16 18.59 4.89
C GLU A 663 -10.28 17.33 5.75
N ILE A 664 -9.59 16.23 5.38
CA ILE A 664 -9.54 15.00 6.19
C ILE A 664 -8.90 15.28 7.57
N ALA A 665 -7.78 16.00 7.60
CA ALA A 665 -7.11 16.35 8.84
C ALA A 665 -7.96 17.25 9.75
N LEU A 666 -8.83 18.08 9.16
CA LEU A 666 -9.80 18.92 9.85
C LEU A 666 -11.05 18.15 10.29
N GLN A 667 -11.45 17.11 9.58
CA GLN A 667 -12.50 16.19 10.06
C GLN A 667 -12.05 15.45 11.33
N GLN A 668 -10.79 15.04 11.38
CA GLN A 668 -10.21 14.37 12.56
C GLN A 668 -9.97 15.32 13.74
N ASN A 669 -9.56 16.56 13.46
CA ASN A 669 -9.33 17.57 14.48
C ASN A 669 -9.82 18.95 13.99
N PRO A 670 -11.11 19.26 14.18
CA PRO A 670 -11.73 20.48 13.68
C PRO A 670 -11.32 21.75 14.44
N ASP A 671 -10.72 21.61 15.62
CA ASP A 671 -10.35 22.73 16.50
C ASP A 671 -8.90 23.22 16.29
N ASN A 672 -8.25 22.84 15.19
CA ASN A 672 -6.89 23.25 14.84
C ASN A 672 -6.86 24.53 13.97
N PRO A 673 -6.55 25.72 14.52
CA PRO A 673 -6.58 26.97 13.76
C PRO A 673 -5.53 27.05 12.65
N GLU A 674 -4.35 26.43 12.82
CA GLU A 674 -3.27 26.45 11.83
C GLU A 674 -3.66 25.67 10.56
N ARG A 675 -4.37 24.56 10.70
CA ARG A 675 -4.85 23.75 9.56
C ARG A 675 -5.93 24.47 8.78
N TRP A 676 -6.86 25.15 9.45
CA TRP A 676 -7.84 26.02 8.79
C TRP A 676 -7.16 27.16 8.02
N GLN A 677 -6.11 27.76 8.57
CA GLN A 677 -5.29 28.75 7.88
C GLN A 677 -4.60 28.14 6.64
N GLN A 678 -4.00 26.96 6.78
CA GLN A 678 -3.35 26.26 5.66
C GLN A 678 -4.33 25.98 4.53
N LEU A 679 -5.56 25.53 4.84
CA LEU A 679 -6.61 25.30 3.85
C LEU A 679 -6.96 26.61 3.11
N GLY A 680 -7.18 27.70 3.85
CA GLY A 680 -7.38 29.03 3.27
C GLY A 680 -6.24 29.46 2.36
N ARG A 681 -4.99 29.25 2.78
CA ARG A 681 -3.77 29.57 2.01
C ARG A 681 -3.69 28.77 0.71
N VAL A 682 -4.00 27.47 0.74
CA VAL A 682 -4.03 26.62 -0.45
C VAL A 682 -5.07 27.12 -1.44
N HIS A 683 -6.28 27.45 -1.00
CA HIS A 683 -7.28 28.06 -1.88
C HIS A 683 -6.77 29.35 -2.52
N VAL A 684 -6.11 30.25 -1.76
CA VAL A 684 -5.52 31.49 -2.29
C VAL A 684 -4.41 31.22 -3.31
N GLN A 685 -3.49 30.29 -3.04
CA GLN A 685 -2.39 29.93 -3.93
C GLN A 685 -2.88 29.53 -5.32
N TYR A 686 -4.04 28.87 -5.36
CA TYR A 686 -4.66 28.40 -6.59
C TYR A 686 -5.74 29.36 -7.12
N GLY A 687 -5.91 30.56 -6.54
CA GLY A 687 -6.81 31.60 -7.04
C GLY A 687 -8.29 31.44 -6.66
N ARG A 688 -8.61 30.58 -5.69
CA ARG A 688 -9.97 30.33 -5.18
C ARG A 688 -10.28 31.23 -3.99
N PHE A 689 -10.33 32.54 -4.23
CA PHE A 689 -10.43 33.53 -3.16
C PHE A 689 -11.73 33.45 -2.36
N GLU A 690 -12.86 33.11 -2.99
CA GLU A 690 -14.14 32.95 -2.29
C GLU A 690 -14.13 31.76 -1.35
N LYS A 691 -13.62 30.59 -1.81
CA LYS A 691 -13.51 29.38 -0.99
C LYS A 691 -12.53 29.54 0.17
N ALA A 692 -11.53 30.42 0.03
CA ALA A 692 -10.56 30.69 1.09
C ALA A 692 -11.16 31.44 2.30
N ILE A 693 -12.27 32.16 2.14
CA ILE A 693 -12.83 33.02 3.21
C ILE A 693 -13.26 32.17 4.41
N THR A 694 -14.10 31.16 4.22
CA THR A 694 -14.68 30.36 5.31
C THR A 694 -13.60 29.67 6.16
N PRO A 695 -12.59 28.98 5.58
CA PRO A 695 -11.47 28.44 6.36
C PRO A 695 -10.69 29.49 7.15
N LEU A 696 -10.46 30.68 6.58
CA LEU A 696 -9.73 31.74 7.26
C LEU A 696 -10.53 32.34 8.42
N GLU A 697 -11.83 32.57 8.23
CA GLU A 697 -12.74 33.00 9.30
C GLU A 697 -12.82 31.97 10.42
N GLN A 698 -12.79 30.68 10.08
CA GLN A 698 -12.77 29.59 11.04
C GLN A 698 -11.47 29.55 11.84
N SER A 699 -10.32 29.74 11.18
CA SER A 699 -9.01 29.88 11.83
C SER A 699 -9.02 31.05 12.83
N ILE A 700 -9.53 32.21 12.41
CA ILE A 700 -9.65 33.41 13.25
C ILE A 700 -10.59 33.20 14.42
N ARG A 701 -11.70 32.46 14.22
CA ARG A 701 -12.65 32.14 15.31
C ARG A 701 -12.00 31.30 16.40
N LEU A 702 -11.17 30.34 16.01
CA LEU A 702 -10.45 29.44 16.92
C LEU A 702 -9.24 30.13 17.56
N SER A 703 -8.54 30.99 16.82
CA SER A 703 -7.38 31.76 17.29
C SER A 703 -7.48 33.23 16.86
N PRO A 704 -8.16 34.08 17.64
CA PRO A 704 -8.34 35.49 17.29
C PRO A 704 -7.05 36.32 17.24
N SER A 705 -5.94 35.81 17.80
CA SER A 705 -4.61 36.43 17.77
C SER A 705 -3.80 36.07 16.51
N ASN A 706 -4.32 35.20 15.64
CA ASN A 706 -3.61 34.75 14.44
C ASN A 706 -3.60 35.83 13.35
N TRP A 707 -2.63 36.75 13.42
CA TRP A 707 -2.48 37.84 12.45
C TRP A 707 -2.25 37.36 11.01
N GLU A 708 -1.63 36.19 10.81
CA GLU A 708 -1.38 35.64 9.47
C GLU A 708 -2.69 35.32 8.74
N ALA A 709 -3.67 34.75 9.44
CA ALA A 709 -4.99 34.48 8.88
C ALA A 709 -5.70 35.76 8.44
N TYR A 710 -5.58 36.86 9.20
CA TYR A 710 -6.10 38.17 8.80
C TYR A 710 -5.40 38.73 7.55
N ASN A 711 -4.07 38.58 7.43
CA ASN A 711 -3.34 39.02 6.23
C ASN A 711 -3.75 38.20 4.99
N ILE A 712 -3.90 36.88 5.10
CA ILE A 712 -4.37 36.05 3.97
C ILE A 712 -5.81 36.45 3.60
N LEU A 713 -6.67 36.72 4.59
CA LEU A 713 -8.04 37.17 4.36
C LEU A 713 -8.08 38.56 3.70
N ALA A 714 -7.13 39.45 4.00
CA ALA A 714 -6.96 40.72 3.32
C ALA A 714 -6.68 40.54 1.82
N VAL A 715 -5.82 39.58 1.47
CA VAL A 715 -5.53 39.24 0.06
C VAL A 715 -6.79 38.73 -0.65
N CYS A 716 -7.61 37.91 0.01
CA CYS A 716 -8.90 37.45 -0.53
C CYS A 716 -9.83 38.63 -0.81
N HIS A 717 -10.04 39.52 0.17
CA HIS A 717 -10.90 40.68 0.02
C HIS A 717 -10.37 41.66 -1.04
N MET A 718 -9.05 41.84 -1.15
CA MET A 718 -8.44 42.64 -2.20
C MET A 718 -8.79 42.08 -3.59
N ARG A 719 -8.62 40.76 -3.80
CA ARG A 719 -8.89 40.11 -5.09
C ARG A 719 -10.37 40.11 -5.47
N LEU A 720 -11.25 40.10 -4.46
CA LEU A 720 -12.70 40.23 -4.63
C LEU A 720 -13.18 41.68 -4.67
N ASN A 721 -12.27 42.67 -4.69
CA ASN A 721 -12.58 44.10 -4.69
C ASN A 721 -13.46 44.57 -3.51
N GLN A 722 -13.30 43.94 -2.34
CA GLN A 722 -14.02 44.24 -1.09
C GLN A 722 -13.15 45.13 -0.18
N LEU A 723 -12.87 46.36 -0.63
CA LEU A 723 -11.86 47.24 -0.02
C LEU A 723 -12.14 47.61 1.45
N ASP A 724 -13.41 47.78 1.85
CA ASP A 724 -13.79 48.09 3.24
C ASP A 724 -13.57 46.90 4.19
N LYS A 725 -13.70 45.67 3.69
CA LYS A 725 -13.41 44.47 4.48
C LYS A 725 -11.90 44.28 4.60
N MET A 726 -11.17 44.47 3.48
CA MET A 726 -9.70 44.43 3.45
C MET A 726 -9.09 45.38 4.49
N GLN A 727 -9.52 46.65 4.54
CA GLN A 727 -8.97 47.62 5.48
C GLN A 727 -9.13 47.15 6.94
N ARG A 728 -10.33 46.70 7.32
CA ARG A 728 -10.61 46.25 8.69
C ARG A 728 -9.77 45.06 9.13
N VAL A 729 -9.55 44.09 8.23
CA VAL A 729 -8.69 42.94 8.54
C VAL A 729 -7.22 43.33 8.60
N CYS A 730 -6.75 44.24 7.74
CA CYS A 730 -5.38 44.77 7.79
C CYS A 730 -5.11 45.58 9.08
N GLU A 731 -6.03 46.46 9.49
CA GLU A 731 -5.94 47.22 10.74
C GLU A 731 -5.88 46.28 11.96
N THR A 732 -6.65 45.20 11.92
CA THR A 732 -6.61 44.16 12.96
C THR A 732 -5.28 43.41 12.95
N ALA A 733 -4.77 43.01 11.79
CA ALA A 733 -3.48 42.34 11.66
C ALA A 733 -2.33 43.19 12.21
N VAL A 734 -2.27 44.49 11.87
CA VAL A 734 -1.28 45.43 12.40
C VAL A 734 -1.41 45.60 13.92
N ARG A 735 -2.63 45.64 14.46
CA ARG A 735 -2.84 45.72 15.92
C ARG A 735 -2.34 44.47 16.65
N LEU A 736 -2.49 43.30 16.05
CA LEU A 736 -2.06 42.02 16.62
C LEU A 736 -0.54 41.80 16.48
N ALA A 737 0.07 42.28 15.39
CA ALA A 737 1.50 42.16 15.11
C ALA A 737 2.08 43.52 14.65
N PRO A 738 2.32 44.46 15.58
CA PRO A 738 2.71 45.84 15.24
C PRO A 738 4.12 45.96 14.65
N ASN A 739 4.96 44.95 14.83
CA ASN A 739 6.32 44.86 14.30
C ASN A 739 6.42 44.02 13.01
N GLU A 740 5.31 43.51 12.49
CA GLU A 740 5.29 42.67 11.29
C GLU A 740 5.24 43.54 10.02
N PRO A 741 6.33 43.58 9.22
CA PRO A 741 6.41 44.46 8.06
C PRO A 741 5.33 44.17 7.01
N LYS A 742 4.95 42.88 6.83
CA LYS A 742 3.96 42.49 5.83
C LYS A 742 2.56 43.02 6.15
N ALA A 743 2.17 43.04 7.43
CA ALA A 743 0.88 43.58 7.86
C ALA A 743 0.77 45.09 7.56
N HIS A 744 1.85 45.86 7.77
CA HIS A 744 1.90 47.28 7.41
C HIS A 744 1.86 47.50 5.90
N ASN A 745 2.54 46.65 5.12
CA ASN A 745 2.46 46.71 3.66
C ASN A 745 1.04 46.43 3.15
N ASP A 746 0.37 45.40 3.67
CA ASP A 746 -1.00 45.05 3.26
C ASP A 746 -2.01 46.15 3.66
N LEU A 747 -1.80 46.82 4.80
CA LEU A 747 -2.57 48.02 5.19
C LEU A 747 -2.30 49.20 4.23
N GLY A 748 -1.03 49.45 3.89
CA GLY A 748 -0.65 50.48 2.92
C GLY A 748 -1.27 50.23 1.54
N MET A 749 -1.31 48.98 1.09
CA MET A 749 -2.00 48.56 -0.14
C MET A 749 -3.50 48.83 -0.07
N SER A 750 -4.14 48.59 1.08
CA SER A 750 -5.56 48.91 1.27
C SER A 750 -5.83 50.40 1.06
N TYR A 751 -5.04 51.28 1.69
CA TYR A 751 -5.16 52.73 1.51
C TYR A 751 -4.84 53.17 0.09
N PHE A 752 -3.82 52.59 -0.54
CA PHE A 752 -3.45 52.89 -1.92
C PHE A 752 -4.60 52.60 -2.89
N LEU A 753 -5.25 51.44 -2.76
CA LEU A 753 -6.39 51.04 -3.59
C LEU A 753 -7.62 51.94 -3.37
N GLN A 754 -7.79 52.47 -2.15
CA GLN A 754 -8.81 53.47 -1.81
C GLN A 754 -8.43 54.91 -2.21
N ARG A 755 -7.27 55.12 -2.86
CA ARG A 755 -6.72 56.43 -3.26
C ARG A 755 -6.33 57.35 -2.09
N ARG A 756 -6.14 56.78 -0.89
CA ARG A 756 -5.64 57.48 0.30
C ARG A 756 -4.12 57.43 0.32
N TYR A 757 -3.50 58.12 -0.64
CA TYR A 757 -2.06 57.96 -0.91
C TYR A 757 -1.15 58.45 0.24
N SER A 758 -1.56 59.45 1.01
CA SER A 758 -0.78 59.91 2.17
C SER A 758 -0.71 58.84 3.26
N ASP A 759 -1.84 58.20 3.58
CA ASP A 759 -1.91 57.12 4.56
C ASP A 759 -1.14 55.89 4.08
N ALA A 760 -1.26 55.55 2.78
CA ALA A 760 -0.50 54.48 2.14
C ALA A 760 1.02 54.71 2.26
N ALA A 761 1.50 55.92 1.99
CA ALA A 761 2.91 56.26 2.10
C ALA A 761 3.44 56.08 3.53
N GLN A 762 2.63 56.43 4.55
CA GLN A 762 2.98 56.21 5.94
C GLN A 762 3.10 54.71 6.26
N SER A 763 2.10 53.91 5.90
CA SER A 763 2.12 52.47 6.15
C SER A 763 3.27 51.75 5.43
N PHE A 764 3.55 52.07 4.16
CA PHE A 764 4.70 51.50 3.46
C PHE A 764 6.04 51.93 4.06
N THR A 765 6.14 53.17 4.54
CA THR A 765 7.34 53.64 5.25
C THR A 765 7.57 52.82 6.52
N THR A 766 6.51 52.55 7.30
CA THR A 766 6.59 51.68 8.48
C THR A 766 6.99 50.25 8.12
N ALA A 767 6.46 49.68 7.04
CA ALA A 767 6.88 48.35 6.56
C ALA A 767 8.38 48.29 6.25
N ILE A 768 8.91 49.32 5.57
CA ILE A 768 10.35 49.46 5.24
C ILE A 768 11.21 49.66 6.49
N GLN A 769 10.69 50.31 7.53
CA GLN A 769 11.42 50.46 8.80
C GLN A 769 11.68 49.11 9.46
N PHE A 770 10.72 48.19 9.40
CA PHE A 770 10.85 46.85 9.97
C PHE A 770 11.60 45.86 9.04
N ASP A 771 11.46 45.99 7.72
CA ASP A 771 12.23 45.22 6.73
C ASP A 771 12.72 46.10 5.56
N PRO A 772 13.93 46.67 5.67
CA PRO A 772 14.45 47.57 4.66
C PRO A 772 14.99 46.85 3.41
N HIS A 773 15.13 45.53 3.44
CA HIS A 773 15.75 44.75 2.36
C HIS A 773 14.72 44.16 1.38
N ASN A 774 13.43 44.27 1.67
CA ASN A 774 12.38 43.80 0.76
C ASN A 774 12.15 44.80 -0.38
N PRO A 775 12.46 44.43 -1.64
CA PRO A 775 12.31 45.34 -2.78
C PRO A 775 10.86 45.74 -3.06
N GLU A 776 9.88 44.90 -2.71
CA GLU A 776 8.46 45.15 -2.97
C GLU A 776 7.93 46.36 -2.20
N PHE A 777 8.34 46.52 -0.93
CA PHE A 777 7.88 47.62 -0.09
C PHE A 777 8.37 48.98 -0.62
N HIS A 778 9.62 49.04 -1.10
CA HIS A 778 10.18 50.23 -1.76
C HIS A 778 9.49 50.55 -3.09
N GLU A 779 9.06 49.53 -3.83
CA GLU A 779 8.32 49.71 -5.08
C GLU A 779 6.90 50.26 -4.83
N ASN A 780 6.19 49.69 -3.84
CA ASN A 780 4.88 50.16 -3.41
C ASN A 780 4.93 51.62 -2.92
N LEU A 781 5.96 51.97 -2.13
CA LEU A 781 6.19 53.35 -1.69
C LEU A 781 6.52 54.27 -2.88
N GLY A 782 7.34 53.81 -3.83
CA GLY A 782 7.71 54.55 -5.04
C GLY A 782 6.50 54.88 -5.92
N GLU A 783 5.62 53.91 -6.18
CA GLU A 783 4.38 54.13 -6.93
C GLU A 783 3.43 55.06 -6.15
N THR A 784 3.38 54.95 -4.83
CA THR A 784 2.60 55.88 -3.98
C THR A 784 3.10 57.32 -4.10
N TYR A 785 4.41 57.56 -4.01
CA TYR A 785 4.98 58.90 -4.19
C TYR A 785 4.75 59.48 -5.58
N LYS A 786 4.78 58.63 -6.61
CA LYS A 786 4.42 59.04 -7.97
C LYS A 786 2.96 59.50 -8.05
N ARG A 787 2.02 58.85 -7.36
CA ARG A 787 0.62 59.28 -7.28
C ARG A 787 0.44 60.59 -6.49
N LEU A 788 1.30 60.84 -5.51
CA LEU A 788 1.36 62.09 -4.75
C LEU A 788 2.07 63.24 -5.49
N GLY A 789 2.67 62.99 -6.66
CA GLY A 789 3.46 63.99 -7.41
C GLY A 789 4.89 64.20 -6.88
N GLU A 790 5.33 63.41 -5.90
CA GLU A 790 6.65 63.53 -5.27
C GLU A 790 7.73 62.78 -6.07
N SER A 791 8.01 63.28 -7.29
CA SER A 791 8.83 62.59 -8.30
C SER A 791 10.25 62.22 -7.84
N GLU A 792 10.92 63.08 -7.06
CA GLU A 792 12.27 62.78 -6.56
C GLU A 792 12.30 61.62 -5.57
N LYS A 793 11.30 61.54 -4.68
CA LYS A 793 11.19 60.46 -3.70
C LYS A 793 10.81 59.14 -4.39
N ALA A 794 9.92 59.19 -5.38
CA ALA A 794 9.57 58.03 -6.19
C ALA A 794 10.79 57.42 -6.91
N VAL A 795 11.60 58.26 -7.59
CA VAL A 795 12.82 57.81 -8.27
C VAL A 795 13.81 57.18 -7.29
N ARG A 796 13.95 57.75 -6.08
CA ARG A 796 14.82 57.19 -5.04
C ARG A 796 14.34 55.82 -4.59
N ALA A 797 13.05 55.66 -4.30
CA ALA A 797 12.46 54.40 -3.86
C ALA A 797 12.60 53.29 -4.93
N PHE A 798 12.28 53.58 -6.20
CA PHE A 798 12.49 52.63 -7.30
C PHE A 798 13.96 52.24 -7.51
N ARG A 799 14.89 53.20 -7.32
CA ARG A 799 16.33 52.92 -7.41
C ARG A 799 16.79 51.95 -6.31
N ILE A 800 16.24 52.08 -5.10
CA ILE A 800 16.51 51.16 -3.98
C ILE A 800 15.93 49.78 -4.29
N ALA A 801 14.65 49.69 -4.68
CA ALA A 801 14.00 48.44 -5.06
C ALA A 801 14.79 47.67 -6.14
N ARG A 802 15.23 48.38 -7.19
CA ARG A 802 16.04 47.77 -8.28
C ARG A 802 17.39 47.26 -7.79
N LYS A 803 18.05 47.99 -6.88
CA LYS A 803 19.33 47.55 -6.28
C LYS A 803 19.15 46.29 -5.42
N LEU A 804 18.04 46.19 -4.69
CA LEU A 804 17.73 45.05 -3.85
C LEU A 804 17.40 43.79 -4.67
N ARG A 805 16.68 43.91 -5.80
CA ARG A 805 16.41 42.78 -6.72
C ARG A 805 17.63 42.27 -7.49
N ALA A 806 18.69 43.08 -7.59
CA ALA A 806 19.90 42.73 -8.33
C ALA A 806 20.95 42.02 -7.45
N LYS A 807 20.73 42.00 -6.14
CA LYS A 807 21.47 41.17 -5.18
C LYS A 807 20.70 39.88 -4.97
#